data_AF-A0AAV5RTY7-F1
#
_entry.id   AF-A0AAV5RTY7-F1
#
_cell.length_a   1.000
_cell.length_b   1.000
_cell.length_c   1.000
_cell.angle_alpha   90.00
_cell.angle_beta   90.00
_cell.angle_gamma   90.00
#
_symmetry.space_group_name_H-M   'P 1'
#
loop_
_entity.id
_entity.type
_entity.pdbx_description
1 polymer ?
#
loop_
_entity_poly.entity_id
_entity_poly.type
_entity_poly.pdbx_seq_one_letter_code
_entity_poly.pdbx_strand_id
1 'polypeptide(L)'
;MSSEAANKGKKASSAHVPDASERYVNHFTGEKWSVYTLAYDLVIGIFNILFTIFFREVKVRGSQYVPPNGTPTILVCAPHANQFIDPALVMTKTRQIHKGRGRMACFVTAEKSLRTNKVVKVFGSCVGAVPVPRIQDNLVPFDPEIEIYAPEIDANPRLIKGRSKTPGGKQPAFTSQFSLKSLLGLPNYLGNAQIAEIIDDETVLLTNPFKIDNPKVRKLLTKGCNFKYAEKIDNSKTYQSVFDHLHTHGCVGIFPEGGSHDRPSLLPIKAGVVIMALGAVAADPSMKVHVVPCGLHYFHREKFRSRAVIEYGEPIIVDGEMGRQYIESPRDAVSKLLDKVTDSLFSVTENAPDFDTLMTIQAARRLYQPDNHRFSLPLVVEINRRLLVGYKKYKDDSRIINIKEMVHRYNDELYSMGLKDHQVHDLKTSFMGVLQSLVTLVTRVARLSVLFTMSIPGAVLFMPIFVLASRVSKKKAKAGLKASLVKIKGTDIIATWKLIVALVLAPVLYVTYSLTMIVLLARGNKYVSHLWVPFSNKFMQFIYFYALLVFTTYASLKTGEIGMDLFKSLPPLVVSIFSPNIKIKEIKEMRSRLSSEITLVCNELGPTVFPDFEKFSSSNIMKSSTVEDTQKINELNNTLKVYPNRSRSASVSSGVSNALSRVNSRGSLTDIPIFSDGRINDSESMYSEMSEIDDDHSHLEVKETSAKTSKIASLVREKWNSHDKAD
;
A
#
# COMPACT_ATOMS: atom_id res chain seq x y z
N MET A 1 -22.24 40.50 44.56
CA MET A 1 -23.13 39.45 44.04
C MET A 1 -22.89 39.37 42.55
N SER A 2 -22.12 38.36 42.18
CA SER A 2 -21.44 38.18 40.91
C SER A 2 -21.55 36.70 40.57
N SER A 3 -22.45 36.30 39.67
CA SER A 3 -22.38 35.00 38.96
C SER A 3 -23.58 34.74 38.03
N GLU A 4 -23.98 35.68 37.16
CA GLU A 4 -25.07 35.40 36.21
C GLU A 4 -24.78 35.77 34.76
N ALA A 5 -23.49 35.92 34.40
CA ALA A 5 -23.05 36.20 33.04
C ALA A 5 -21.91 35.28 32.59
N ALA A 6 -22.12 33.96 32.60
CA ALA A 6 -21.20 33.02 31.98
C ALA A 6 -21.87 31.69 31.61
N ASN A 7 -22.92 31.72 30.77
CA ASN A 7 -23.34 30.51 30.08
C ASN A 7 -23.83 30.83 28.66
N LYS A 8 -22.96 31.45 27.85
CA LYS A 8 -23.11 31.41 26.39
C LYS A 8 -22.88 29.97 25.95
N GLY A 9 -23.98 29.29 25.64
CA GLY A 9 -24.01 27.88 25.28
C GLY A 9 -22.95 27.50 24.27
N LYS A 10 -22.04 26.61 24.68
CA LYS A 10 -21.38 25.71 23.74
C LYS A 10 -22.50 24.89 23.09
N LYS A 11 -22.90 25.23 21.86
CA LYS A 11 -23.71 24.34 21.02
C LYS A 11 -23.05 22.95 21.06
N ALA A 12 -23.65 22.02 21.77
CA ALA A 12 -23.28 20.61 21.70
C ALA A 12 -23.31 20.24 20.21
N SER A 13 -22.22 19.68 19.69
CA SER A 13 -22.21 19.19 18.31
C SER A 13 -23.27 18.12 18.21
N SER A 14 -24.38 18.37 17.52
CA SER A 14 -25.43 17.37 17.32
C SER A 14 -24.82 16.15 16.66
N ALA A 15 -25.08 14.96 17.21
CA ALA A 15 -24.70 13.69 16.59
C ALA A 15 -25.24 13.66 15.15
N HIS A 16 -24.41 13.25 14.20
CA HIS A 16 -24.88 13.00 12.84
C HIS A 16 -25.49 11.61 12.78
N VAL A 17 -26.83 11.56 12.87
CA VAL A 17 -27.62 10.32 12.79
C VAL A 17 -28.36 10.34 11.43
N PRO A 18 -28.31 9.24 10.65
CA PRO A 18 -29.01 9.14 9.37
C PRO A 18 -30.52 9.22 9.52
N ASP A 19 -31.19 9.66 8.45
CA ASP A 19 -32.63 9.46 8.29
C ASP A 19 -32.90 8.02 7.84
N ALA A 20 -33.63 7.25 8.64
CA ALA A 20 -33.95 5.84 8.35
C ALA A 20 -35.08 5.65 7.31
N SER A 21 -35.59 6.74 6.72
CA SER A 21 -36.84 6.74 5.94
C SER A 21 -36.67 6.47 4.43
N GLU A 22 -35.46 6.47 3.88
CA GLU A 22 -35.26 6.26 2.44
C GLU A 22 -35.13 4.78 2.08
N ARG A 23 -35.97 4.30 1.16
CA ARG A 23 -35.78 2.98 0.50
C ARG A 23 -34.59 3.08 -0.46
N TYR A 24 -33.38 2.91 0.05
CA TYR A 24 -32.18 2.79 -0.79
C TYR A 24 -32.06 1.38 -1.37
N VAL A 25 -31.90 1.29 -2.69
CA VAL A 25 -31.62 0.02 -3.37
C VAL A 25 -30.12 -0.11 -3.61
N ASN A 26 -29.46 -0.97 -2.85
CA ASN A 26 -28.05 -1.26 -3.05
C ASN A 26 -27.86 -2.37 -4.10
N HIS A 27 -27.27 -2.01 -5.25
CA HIS A 27 -26.96 -2.98 -6.30
C HIS A 27 -25.67 -3.78 -6.06
N PHE A 28 -24.88 -3.43 -5.05
CA PHE A 28 -23.54 -3.97 -4.79
C PHE A 28 -23.46 -4.77 -3.49
N THR A 29 -24.56 -5.38 -3.03
CA THR A 29 -24.52 -6.32 -1.89
C THR A 29 -23.93 -7.69 -2.27
N GLY A 30 -23.89 -8.00 -3.58
CA GLY A 30 -23.42 -9.29 -4.10
C GLY A 30 -24.42 -10.44 -3.93
N GLU A 31 -25.59 -10.21 -3.33
CA GLU A 31 -26.62 -11.24 -3.08
C GLU A 31 -27.44 -11.56 -4.35
N LYS A 32 -27.84 -10.54 -5.11
CA LYS A 32 -28.65 -10.69 -6.32
C LYS A 32 -27.83 -10.52 -7.59
N TRP A 33 -28.18 -11.21 -8.66
CA TRP A 33 -27.59 -10.97 -9.97
C TRP A 33 -28.27 -9.77 -10.63
N SER A 34 -27.45 -8.82 -11.07
CA SER A 34 -27.88 -7.64 -11.82
C SER A 34 -26.80 -7.22 -12.81
N VAL A 35 -27.18 -6.38 -13.78
CA VAL A 35 -26.23 -5.77 -14.73
C VAL A 35 -25.11 -5.03 -13.99
N TYR A 36 -25.40 -4.39 -12.85
CA TYR A 36 -24.40 -3.72 -12.01
C TYR A 36 -23.42 -4.71 -11.39
N THR A 37 -23.90 -5.85 -10.90
CA THR A 37 -23.00 -6.86 -10.33
C THR A 37 -22.11 -7.53 -11.38
N LEU A 38 -22.63 -7.71 -12.61
CA LEU A 38 -21.84 -8.19 -13.74
C LEU A 38 -20.78 -7.16 -14.15
N ALA A 39 -21.15 -5.87 -14.18
CA ALA A 39 -20.19 -4.80 -14.45
C ALA A 39 -19.09 -4.72 -13.38
N TYR A 40 -19.46 -4.88 -12.10
CA TYR A 40 -18.50 -4.96 -11.00
C TYR A 40 -17.53 -6.13 -11.22
N ASP A 41 -18.04 -7.34 -11.46
CA ASP A 41 -17.22 -8.54 -11.64
C ASP A 41 -16.33 -8.44 -12.90
N LEU A 42 -16.81 -7.84 -13.99
CA LEU A 42 -16.02 -7.54 -15.18
C LEU A 42 -14.84 -6.62 -14.86
N VAL A 43 -15.10 -5.53 -14.12
CA VAL A 43 -14.06 -4.60 -13.70
C VAL A 43 -13.04 -5.28 -12.78
N ILE A 44 -13.50 -6.09 -11.82
CA ILE A 44 -12.59 -6.88 -10.97
C ILE A 44 -11.75 -7.85 -11.79
N GLY A 45 -12.33 -8.48 -12.82
CA GLY A 45 -11.60 -9.33 -13.76
C GLY A 45 -10.50 -8.56 -14.52
N ILE A 46 -10.82 -7.37 -15.03
CA ILE A 46 -9.84 -6.47 -15.68
C ILE A 46 -8.73 -6.09 -14.70
N PHE A 47 -9.07 -5.68 -13.48
CA PHE A 47 -8.08 -5.34 -12.45
C PHE A 47 -7.22 -6.55 -12.08
N ASN A 48 -7.80 -7.75 -11.99
CA ASN A 48 -7.04 -8.96 -11.71
C ASN A 48 -6.01 -9.26 -12.82
N ILE A 49 -6.39 -9.11 -14.09
CA ILE A 49 -5.46 -9.22 -15.22
C ILE A 49 -4.35 -8.16 -15.13
N LEU A 50 -4.73 -6.90 -14.92
CA LEU A 50 -3.78 -5.79 -14.79
C LEU A 50 -2.79 -6.00 -13.64
N PHE A 51 -3.26 -6.46 -12.48
CA PHE A 51 -2.42 -6.74 -11.32
C PHE A 51 -1.56 -7.98 -11.50
N THR A 52 -2.04 -9.01 -12.21
CA THR A 52 -1.21 -10.18 -12.54
C THR A 52 -0.05 -9.81 -13.46
N ILE A 53 -0.27 -8.86 -14.37
CA ILE A 53 0.78 -8.32 -15.25
C ILE A 53 1.70 -7.37 -14.46
N PHE A 54 1.13 -6.42 -13.71
CA PHE A 54 1.87 -5.35 -13.03
C PHE A 54 2.61 -5.80 -11.78
N PHE A 55 1.99 -6.62 -10.95
CA PHE A 55 2.60 -7.17 -9.75
C PHE A 55 3.10 -8.58 -10.02
N ARG A 56 4.33 -8.84 -9.57
CA ARG A 56 4.91 -10.18 -9.59
C ARG A 56 4.13 -11.14 -8.72
N GLU A 57 3.70 -10.67 -7.56
CA GLU A 57 2.95 -11.46 -6.60
C GLU A 57 2.14 -10.52 -5.70
N VAL A 58 0.91 -10.92 -5.37
CA VAL A 58 0.06 -10.24 -4.39
C VAL A 58 -0.41 -11.27 -3.40
N LYS A 59 0.07 -11.21 -2.14
CA LYS A 59 -0.38 -12.10 -1.07
C LYS A 59 -1.40 -11.43 -0.16
N VAL A 60 -2.26 -12.24 0.45
CA VAL A 60 -3.24 -11.82 1.44
C VAL A 60 -2.93 -12.51 2.77
N ARG A 61 -3.01 -11.76 3.87
CA ARG A 61 -2.93 -12.24 5.25
C ARG A 61 -4.19 -11.82 5.99
N GLY A 62 -4.61 -12.63 6.96
CA GLY A 62 -5.74 -12.28 7.82
C GLY A 62 -7.09 -12.39 7.12
N SER A 63 -7.18 -13.18 6.05
CA SER A 63 -8.43 -13.40 5.32
C SER A 63 -9.59 -13.87 6.20
N GLN A 64 -9.29 -14.57 7.30
CA GLN A 64 -10.27 -15.00 8.31
C GLN A 64 -10.91 -13.84 9.08
N TYR A 65 -10.27 -12.67 9.11
CA TYR A 65 -10.81 -11.48 9.76
C TYR A 65 -11.74 -10.68 8.86
N VAL A 66 -11.86 -11.04 7.57
CA VAL A 66 -12.87 -10.45 6.70
C VAL A 66 -14.22 -11.09 7.04
N PRO A 67 -15.23 -10.32 7.47
CA PRO A 67 -16.54 -10.87 7.80
C PRO A 67 -17.20 -11.55 6.58
N PRO A 68 -18.13 -12.50 6.80
CA PRO A 68 -18.88 -13.13 5.72
C PRO A 68 -19.79 -12.10 5.01
N ASN A 69 -20.31 -12.49 3.83
CA ASN A 69 -21.26 -11.63 3.11
C ASN A 69 -22.54 -11.43 3.93
N GLY A 70 -23.18 -10.26 3.81
CA GLY A 70 -24.34 -9.89 4.64
C GLY A 70 -23.99 -9.26 6.00
N THR A 71 -22.70 -9.12 6.34
CA THR A 71 -22.28 -8.31 7.50
C THR A 71 -21.96 -6.87 7.06
N PRO A 72 -22.61 -5.83 7.62
CA PRO A 72 -22.26 -4.45 7.37
C PRO A 72 -20.80 -4.20 7.73
N THR A 73 -19.99 -3.76 6.77
CA THR A 73 -18.53 -3.68 6.97
C THR A 73 -17.95 -2.40 6.42
N ILE A 74 -17.05 -1.78 7.19
CA ILE A 74 -16.18 -0.70 6.73
C ILE A 74 -14.74 -1.23 6.68
N LEU A 75 -14.17 -1.33 5.48
CA LEU A 75 -12.75 -1.60 5.29
C LEU A 75 -11.97 -0.30 5.44
N VAL A 76 -11.18 -0.20 6.50
CA VAL A 76 -10.34 0.97 6.78
C VAL A 76 -8.93 0.66 6.29
N CYS A 77 -8.54 1.25 5.17
CA CYS A 77 -7.31 0.89 4.46
C CYS A 77 -6.19 1.91 4.70
N ALA A 78 -4.96 1.43 4.93
CA ALA A 78 -3.77 2.26 5.09
C ALA A 78 -2.47 1.46 4.85
N PRO A 79 -1.32 2.08 4.55
CA PRO A 79 -1.17 3.44 4.09
C PRO A 79 -1.77 3.64 2.68
N HIS A 80 -2.19 4.86 2.37
CA HIS A 80 -2.64 5.22 1.03
C HIS A 80 -1.45 5.61 0.12
N ALA A 81 -0.67 4.61 -0.28
CA ALA A 81 0.54 4.79 -1.07
C ALA A 81 0.30 5.08 -2.57
N ASN A 82 -0.81 4.61 -3.14
CA ASN A 82 -1.21 4.89 -4.53
C ASN A 82 -2.69 5.26 -4.64
N GLN A 83 -2.97 6.35 -5.36
CA GLN A 83 -4.31 6.93 -5.40
C GLN A 83 -5.41 5.98 -5.93
N PHE A 84 -5.10 5.11 -6.90
CA PHE A 84 -6.11 4.24 -7.55
C PHE A 84 -5.79 2.75 -7.49
N ILE A 85 -4.50 2.40 -7.35
CA ILE A 85 -4.10 0.99 -7.28
C ILE A 85 -4.52 0.41 -5.94
N ASP A 86 -4.38 1.17 -4.85
CA ASP A 86 -4.73 0.73 -3.51
C ASP A 86 -6.20 0.28 -3.40
N PRO A 87 -7.22 1.12 -3.73
CA PRO A 87 -8.62 0.69 -3.67
C PRO A 87 -8.90 -0.46 -4.63
N ALA A 88 -8.39 -0.42 -5.86
CA ALA A 88 -8.61 -1.48 -6.84
C ALA A 88 -8.04 -2.83 -6.37
N LEU A 89 -6.86 -2.82 -5.75
CA LEU A 89 -6.21 -4.03 -5.23
C LEU A 89 -7.01 -4.63 -4.06
N VAL A 90 -7.47 -3.79 -3.13
CA VAL A 90 -8.33 -4.24 -2.01
C VAL A 90 -9.66 -4.77 -2.53
N MET A 91 -10.30 -4.11 -3.51
CA MET A 91 -11.54 -4.60 -4.13
C MET A 91 -11.33 -5.99 -4.76
N THR A 92 -10.28 -6.17 -5.55
CA THR A 92 -9.98 -7.45 -6.20
C THR A 92 -9.71 -8.56 -5.19
N LYS A 93 -8.91 -8.30 -4.16
CA LYS A 93 -8.56 -9.33 -3.17
C LYS A 93 -9.69 -9.63 -2.21
N THR A 94 -10.44 -8.64 -1.75
CA THR A 94 -11.63 -8.86 -0.91
C THR A 94 -12.66 -9.74 -1.63
N ARG A 95 -12.86 -9.51 -2.94
CA ARG A 95 -13.78 -10.31 -3.76
C ARG A 95 -13.32 -11.78 -3.91
N GLN A 96 -12.03 -12.07 -3.75
CA GLN A 96 -11.44 -13.41 -3.92
C GLN A 96 -11.33 -14.24 -2.62
N ILE A 97 -11.60 -13.66 -1.44
CA ILE A 97 -11.31 -14.32 -0.15
C ILE A 97 -12.26 -15.49 0.15
N HIS A 98 -13.57 -15.29 0.01
CA HIS A 98 -14.57 -16.30 0.34
C HIS A 98 -14.96 -17.09 -0.91
N LYS A 99 -15.06 -18.42 -0.80
CA LYS A 99 -15.56 -19.28 -1.87
C LYS A 99 -17.01 -18.88 -2.18
N GLY A 100 -17.29 -18.44 -3.42
CA GLY A 100 -18.60 -17.92 -3.84
C GLY A 100 -18.55 -16.44 -4.26
N ARG A 101 -19.67 -15.71 -4.10
CA ARG A 101 -19.73 -14.26 -4.37
C ARG A 101 -19.15 -13.51 -3.17
N GLY A 102 -17.82 -13.38 -3.12
CA GLY A 102 -17.14 -12.57 -2.09
C GLY A 102 -17.65 -11.13 -2.04
N ARG A 103 -17.33 -10.36 -1.01
CA ARG A 103 -17.94 -9.03 -0.80
C ARG A 103 -17.54 -8.04 -1.89
N MET A 104 -18.47 -7.17 -2.29
CA MET A 104 -18.22 -6.07 -3.25
C MET A 104 -17.90 -4.80 -2.47
N ALA A 105 -16.61 -4.46 -2.37
CA ALA A 105 -16.18 -3.28 -1.64
C ALA A 105 -16.37 -2.01 -2.48
N CYS A 106 -17.24 -1.11 -2.02
CA CYS A 106 -17.49 0.17 -2.65
C CYS A 106 -16.66 1.27 -1.98
N PHE A 107 -15.72 1.88 -2.70
CA PHE A 107 -14.78 2.83 -2.11
C PHE A 107 -15.28 4.28 -2.11
N VAL A 108 -15.11 4.93 -0.96
CA VAL A 108 -15.27 6.36 -0.76
C VAL A 108 -14.19 7.09 -1.58
N THR A 109 -14.61 7.81 -2.61
CA THR A 109 -13.73 8.36 -3.65
C THR A 109 -13.93 9.88 -3.78
N ALA A 110 -12.83 10.63 -3.87
CA ALA A 110 -12.90 12.08 -4.05
C ALA A 110 -13.66 12.44 -5.35
N GLU A 111 -14.71 13.25 -5.22
CA GLU A 111 -15.61 13.59 -6.32
C GLU A 111 -14.88 14.24 -7.51
N LYS A 112 -13.87 15.08 -7.22
CA LYS A 112 -13.01 15.68 -8.25
C LYS A 112 -12.36 14.64 -9.16
N SER A 113 -11.96 13.49 -8.62
CA SER A 113 -11.33 12.41 -9.40
C SER A 113 -12.33 11.79 -10.38
N LEU A 114 -13.58 11.59 -9.94
CA LEU A 114 -14.68 11.06 -10.76
C LEU A 114 -15.15 12.08 -11.81
N ARG A 115 -15.10 13.39 -11.50
CA ARG A 115 -15.48 14.45 -12.46
C ARG A 115 -14.39 14.71 -13.52
N THR A 116 -13.12 14.69 -13.12
CA THR A 116 -12.01 15.16 -13.97
C THR A 116 -11.48 14.07 -14.91
N ASN A 117 -11.53 12.80 -14.51
CA ASN A 117 -10.96 11.69 -15.29
C ASN A 117 -12.05 10.73 -15.79
N LYS A 118 -12.32 10.75 -17.10
CA LYS A 118 -13.35 9.92 -17.75
C LYS A 118 -13.17 8.43 -17.51
N VAL A 119 -11.92 7.93 -17.53
CA VAL A 119 -11.62 6.51 -17.27
C VAL A 119 -11.99 6.15 -15.84
N VAL A 120 -11.54 6.96 -14.87
CA VAL A 120 -11.86 6.76 -13.45
C VAL A 120 -13.36 6.85 -13.20
N LYS A 121 -14.08 7.73 -13.91
CA LYS A 121 -15.54 7.82 -13.83
C LYS A 121 -16.21 6.51 -14.25
N VAL A 122 -15.84 5.97 -15.41
CA VAL A 122 -16.41 4.72 -15.94
C VAL A 122 -16.18 3.57 -14.97
N PHE A 123 -14.92 3.34 -14.58
CA PHE A 123 -14.59 2.27 -13.62
C PHE A 123 -15.27 2.50 -12.26
N GLY A 124 -15.27 3.74 -11.77
CA GLY A 124 -15.90 4.13 -10.50
C GLY A 124 -17.40 3.87 -10.46
N SER A 125 -18.13 4.18 -11.54
CA SER A 125 -19.56 3.87 -11.64
C SER A 125 -19.83 2.37 -11.66
N CYS A 126 -18.99 1.58 -12.32
CA CYS A 126 -19.14 0.11 -12.38
C CYS A 126 -18.85 -0.58 -11.03
N VAL A 127 -18.05 0.03 -10.15
CA VAL A 127 -17.70 -0.54 -8.84
C VAL A 127 -18.43 0.09 -7.66
N GLY A 128 -19.43 0.93 -7.92
CA GLY A 128 -20.23 1.58 -6.87
C GLY A 128 -19.44 2.59 -6.03
N ALA A 129 -18.49 3.31 -6.62
CA ALA A 129 -17.71 4.33 -5.90
C ALA A 129 -18.61 5.41 -5.28
N VAL A 130 -18.42 5.71 -3.99
CA VAL A 130 -19.20 6.72 -3.26
C VAL A 130 -18.51 8.09 -3.39
N PRO A 131 -19.05 9.07 -4.12
CA PRO A 131 -18.40 10.35 -4.35
C PRO A 131 -18.42 11.22 -3.08
N VAL A 132 -17.26 11.79 -2.74
CA VAL A 132 -17.11 12.71 -1.60
C VAL A 132 -16.54 14.05 -2.06
N PRO A 133 -17.28 15.15 -1.88
CA PRO A 133 -16.75 16.49 -2.11
C PRO A 133 -15.73 16.85 -1.01
N ARG A 134 -14.61 17.47 -1.38
CA ARG A 134 -13.61 17.96 -0.42
C ARG A 134 -13.44 19.47 -0.59
N ILE A 135 -13.43 20.20 0.52
CA ILE A 135 -13.34 21.69 0.50
C ILE A 135 -12.10 22.15 -0.28
N GLN A 136 -10.95 21.51 -0.03
CA GLN A 136 -9.70 21.82 -0.73
C GLN A 136 -9.73 21.58 -2.25
N ASP A 137 -10.63 20.73 -2.75
CA ASP A 137 -10.74 20.44 -4.18
C ASP A 137 -11.46 21.56 -4.95
N ASN A 138 -12.25 22.36 -4.22
CA ASN A 138 -13.07 23.48 -4.71
C ASN A 138 -12.39 24.85 -4.49
N LEU A 139 -11.09 24.88 -4.15
CA LEU A 139 -10.32 26.12 -4.04
C LEU A 139 -10.16 26.79 -5.41
N VAL A 140 -10.85 27.91 -5.60
CA VAL A 140 -10.78 28.76 -6.79
C VAL A 140 -10.00 30.04 -6.46
N PRO A 141 -9.16 30.56 -7.37
CA PRO A 141 -8.56 31.90 -7.19
C PRO A 141 -9.62 32.93 -6.84
N PHE A 142 -9.38 33.70 -5.79
CA PHE A 142 -10.22 34.83 -5.44
C PHE A 142 -9.91 36.01 -6.37
N ASP A 143 -10.66 37.11 -6.22
CA ASP A 143 -10.51 38.33 -7.01
C ASP A 143 -9.03 38.76 -7.10
N PRO A 144 -8.45 38.89 -8.30
CA PRO A 144 -7.04 39.24 -8.47
C PRO A 144 -6.67 40.63 -7.95
N GLU A 145 -7.65 41.52 -7.72
CA GLU A 145 -7.43 42.83 -7.12
C GLU A 145 -7.29 42.79 -5.59
N ILE A 146 -7.65 41.68 -4.94
CA ILE A 146 -7.66 41.56 -3.48
C ILE A 146 -6.54 40.63 -3.01
N GLU A 147 -5.67 41.15 -2.14
CA GLU A 147 -4.56 40.40 -1.55
C GLU A 147 -4.77 40.24 -0.04
N ILE A 148 -4.33 39.11 0.50
CA ILE A 148 -4.29 38.87 1.96
C ILE A 148 -2.87 38.98 2.50
N TYR A 149 -2.74 39.49 3.71
CA TYR A 149 -1.50 39.61 4.45
C TYR A 149 -1.73 39.40 5.96
N ALA A 150 -0.67 39.06 6.69
CA ALA A 150 -0.70 38.93 8.15
C ALA A 150 0.03 40.14 8.77
N PRO A 151 -0.68 41.12 9.36
CA PRO A 151 -0.06 42.32 9.91
C PRO A 151 0.83 42.01 11.12
N GLU A 152 0.42 41.06 11.97
CA GLU A 152 1.10 40.67 13.20
C GLU A 152 1.50 39.20 13.15
N ILE A 153 2.41 38.84 12.24
CA ILE A 153 2.70 37.42 11.97
C ILE A 153 3.30 36.67 13.17
N ASP A 154 4.06 37.36 14.03
CA ASP A 154 4.70 36.76 15.21
C ASP A 154 3.83 36.88 16.48
N ALA A 155 3.03 37.96 16.61
CA ALA A 155 2.18 38.18 17.79
C ALA A 155 0.79 37.52 17.67
N ASN A 156 0.17 37.58 16.49
CA ASN A 156 -1.15 36.97 16.22
C ASN A 156 -1.20 36.29 14.84
N PRO A 157 -0.60 35.10 14.70
CA PRO A 157 -0.45 34.40 13.42
C PRO A 157 -1.79 33.93 12.80
N ARG A 158 -2.89 34.01 13.55
CA ARG A 158 -4.23 33.64 13.09
C ARG A 158 -4.98 34.79 12.44
N LEU A 159 -4.54 36.02 12.64
CA LEU A 159 -5.19 37.22 12.13
C LEU A 159 -4.72 37.50 10.70
N ILE A 160 -5.66 37.51 9.76
CA ILE A 160 -5.39 37.80 8.35
C ILE A 160 -6.22 39.01 7.92
N LYS A 161 -5.56 39.96 7.25
CA LYS A 161 -6.20 41.14 6.66
C LYS A 161 -6.18 41.09 5.14
N GLY A 162 -7.24 41.59 4.52
CA GLY A 162 -7.38 41.81 3.09
C GLY A 162 -7.15 43.28 2.75
N ARG A 163 -6.58 43.55 1.58
CA ARG A 163 -6.52 44.91 1.01
C ARG A 163 -6.62 44.86 -0.50
N SER A 164 -7.07 45.95 -1.10
CA SER A 164 -6.98 46.13 -2.55
C SER A 164 -5.54 46.36 -2.99
N LYS A 165 -5.17 45.79 -4.13
CA LYS A 165 -3.84 45.95 -4.73
C LYS A 165 -3.64 47.34 -5.33
N THR A 166 -4.72 47.98 -5.78
CA THR A 166 -4.73 49.33 -6.35
C THR A 166 -5.24 50.34 -5.32
N PRO A 167 -4.58 51.50 -5.17
CA PRO A 167 -5.09 52.59 -4.34
C PRO A 167 -6.45 53.07 -4.86
N GLY A 168 -7.50 53.03 -4.02
CA GLY A 168 -8.87 53.34 -4.42
C GLY A 168 -9.61 52.21 -5.15
N GLY A 169 -9.04 51.00 -5.19
CA GLY A 169 -9.66 49.83 -5.78
C GLY A 169 -10.78 49.21 -4.93
N LYS A 170 -11.30 48.08 -5.40
CA LYS A 170 -12.41 47.36 -4.79
C LYS A 170 -12.11 46.92 -3.35
N GLN A 171 -13.03 47.21 -2.42
CA GLN A 171 -12.93 46.77 -1.03
C GLN A 171 -13.12 45.25 -0.90
N PRO A 172 -12.45 44.57 0.06
CA PRO A 172 -12.51 43.12 0.17
C PRO A 172 -13.89 42.55 0.50
N ALA A 173 -14.68 43.27 1.31
CA ALA A 173 -16.07 42.93 1.69
C ALA A 173 -16.23 41.48 2.20
N PHE A 174 -15.34 41.05 3.09
CA PHE A 174 -15.28 39.67 3.60
C PHE A 174 -16.55 39.22 4.31
N THR A 175 -17.30 40.11 4.97
CA THR A 175 -18.55 39.76 5.67
C THR A 175 -19.62 39.26 4.70
N SER A 176 -19.65 39.80 3.48
CA SER A 176 -20.64 39.42 2.46
C SER A 176 -20.21 38.23 1.59
N GLN A 177 -18.89 38.02 1.43
CA GLN A 177 -18.34 37.05 0.48
C GLN A 177 -17.85 35.76 1.15
N PHE A 178 -17.52 35.78 2.43
CA PHE A 178 -17.03 34.61 3.16
C PHE A 178 -18.06 34.04 4.11
N SER A 179 -18.03 32.73 4.27
CA SER A 179 -18.82 32.01 5.27
C SER A 179 -17.93 31.39 6.33
N LEU A 180 -18.47 31.19 7.53
CA LEU A 180 -17.75 30.53 8.63
C LEU A 180 -17.35 29.10 8.25
N LYS A 181 -16.15 28.66 8.65
CA LYS A 181 -15.54 27.35 8.32
C LYS A 181 -15.23 27.14 6.83
N SER A 182 -15.28 28.19 6.01
CA SER A 182 -14.71 28.19 4.66
C SER A 182 -13.18 28.06 4.72
N LEU A 183 -12.56 27.77 3.57
CA LEU A 183 -11.14 27.47 3.47
C LEU A 183 -10.42 28.51 2.60
N LEU A 184 -9.35 29.08 3.15
CA LEU A 184 -8.40 29.92 2.43
C LEU A 184 -7.18 29.10 2.04
N GLY A 185 -6.76 29.23 0.78
CA GLY A 185 -5.59 28.56 0.22
C GLY A 185 -4.54 29.55 -0.27
N LEU A 186 -3.29 29.36 0.16
CA LEU A 186 -2.16 30.14 -0.32
C LEU A 186 -1.76 29.75 -1.77
N PRO A 187 -1.12 30.67 -2.51
CA PRO A 187 -0.67 30.38 -3.87
C PRO A 187 0.38 29.27 -3.84
N ASN A 188 0.51 28.54 -4.96
CA ASN A 188 1.44 27.43 -5.11
C ASN A 188 1.27 26.28 -4.08
N TYR A 189 0.07 26.13 -3.50
CA TYR A 189 -0.21 25.06 -2.53
C TYR A 189 0.74 25.12 -1.32
N LEU A 190 0.99 26.32 -0.80
CA LEU A 190 1.90 26.52 0.34
C LEU A 190 1.24 26.37 1.72
N GLY A 191 -0.10 26.37 1.77
CA GLY A 191 -0.85 26.10 2.99
C GLY A 191 -2.34 26.36 2.78
N ASN A 192 -3.17 25.70 3.58
CA ASN A 192 -4.61 25.95 3.66
C ASN A 192 -4.97 26.24 5.12
N ALA A 193 -5.87 27.18 5.36
CA ALA A 193 -6.38 27.51 6.69
C ALA A 193 -7.89 27.72 6.67
N GLN A 194 -8.58 27.30 7.72
CA GLN A 194 -10.02 27.48 7.86
C GLN A 194 -10.35 28.77 8.59
N ILE A 195 -11.41 29.45 8.16
CA ILE A 195 -11.93 30.65 8.82
C ILE A 195 -12.71 30.24 10.08
N ALA A 196 -12.26 30.72 11.24
CA ALA A 196 -12.96 30.55 12.51
C ALA A 196 -14.04 31.62 12.69
N GLU A 197 -13.68 32.88 12.42
CA GLU A 197 -14.54 34.05 12.63
C GLU A 197 -14.20 35.14 11.60
N ILE A 198 -15.21 35.90 11.20
CA ILE A 198 -15.08 37.08 10.33
C ILE A 198 -15.36 38.28 11.23
N ILE A 199 -14.34 39.13 11.43
CA ILE A 199 -14.40 40.24 12.38
C ILE A 199 -15.03 41.46 11.69
N ASP A 200 -14.52 41.79 10.50
CA ASP A 200 -14.96 42.92 9.68
C ASP A 200 -14.74 42.60 8.18
N ASP A 201 -15.06 43.56 7.31
CA ASP A 201 -14.95 43.41 5.86
C ASP A 201 -13.52 43.27 5.33
N GLU A 202 -12.51 43.48 6.17
CA GLU A 202 -11.09 43.36 5.82
C GLU A 202 -10.37 42.30 6.65
N THR A 203 -10.96 41.78 7.74
CA THR A 203 -10.24 41.01 8.75
C THR A 203 -10.95 39.69 9.06
N VAL A 204 -10.18 38.60 8.96
CA VAL A 204 -10.63 37.25 9.32
C VAL A 204 -9.69 36.60 10.31
N LEU A 205 -10.26 35.82 11.22
CA LEU A 205 -9.54 35.01 12.18
C LEU A 205 -9.56 33.54 11.74
N LEU A 206 -8.37 32.94 11.66
CA LEU A 206 -8.21 31.54 11.29
C LEU A 206 -8.34 30.61 12.51
N THR A 207 -8.88 29.41 12.30
CA THR A 207 -8.90 28.35 13.33
C THR A 207 -7.50 27.95 13.74
N ASN A 208 -6.66 27.69 12.74
CA ASN A 208 -5.24 27.40 12.90
C ASN A 208 -4.47 28.33 11.96
N PRO A 209 -3.31 28.87 12.40
CA PRO A 209 -2.50 29.73 11.56
C PRO A 209 -1.94 28.95 10.36
N PHE A 210 -1.54 29.66 9.31
CA PHE A 210 -0.71 29.06 8.26
C PHE A 210 0.62 28.59 8.86
N LYS A 211 1.29 27.63 8.22
CA LYS A 211 2.62 27.13 8.64
C LYS A 211 3.70 28.20 8.40
N ILE A 212 3.85 29.12 9.35
CA ILE A 212 4.75 30.29 9.28
C ILE A 212 6.22 29.89 9.33
N ASP A 213 6.53 28.70 9.86
CA ASP A 213 7.89 28.14 9.91
C ASP A 213 8.51 27.99 8.52
N ASN A 214 7.67 27.92 7.48
CA ASN A 214 8.15 27.94 6.10
C ASN A 214 8.49 29.38 5.67
N PRO A 215 9.76 29.70 5.36
CA PRO A 215 10.19 31.06 5.03
C PRO A 215 9.48 31.62 3.79
N LYS A 216 8.99 30.75 2.89
CA LYS A 216 8.20 31.16 1.72
C LYS A 216 6.82 31.66 2.11
N VAL A 217 6.17 31.00 3.08
CA VAL A 217 4.85 31.40 3.60
C VAL A 217 4.96 32.73 4.33
N ARG A 218 5.95 32.85 5.22
CA ARG A 218 6.25 34.10 5.93
C ARG A 218 6.42 35.28 4.96
N LYS A 219 7.28 35.13 3.94
CA LYS A 219 7.53 36.18 2.94
C LYS A 219 6.27 36.60 2.15
N LEU A 220 5.40 35.64 1.81
CA LEU A 220 4.15 35.93 1.10
C LEU A 220 3.16 36.67 1.98
N LEU A 221 2.97 36.21 3.22
CA LEU A 221 2.03 36.82 4.16
C LEU A 221 2.48 38.20 4.63
N THR A 222 3.78 38.49 4.69
CA THR A 222 4.28 39.84 5.02
C THR A 222 4.09 40.83 3.86
N LYS A 223 4.29 40.40 2.61
CA LYS A 223 4.18 41.29 1.44
C LYS A 223 2.75 41.51 0.96
N GLY A 224 1.86 40.55 1.22
CA GLY A 224 0.58 40.44 0.55
C GLY A 224 0.64 39.43 -0.58
N CYS A 225 -0.40 38.62 -0.71
CA CYS A 225 -0.50 37.64 -1.79
C CYS A 225 -1.94 37.38 -2.21
N ASN A 226 -2.10 37.03 -3.49
CA ASN A 226 -3.34 36.47 -4.00
C ASN A 226 -3.60 35.11 -3.34
N PHE A 227 -4.86 34.80 -3.11
CA PHE A 227 -5.26 33.59 -2.42
C PHE A 227 -6.40 32.89 -3.16
N LYS A 228 -6.74 31.69 -2.68
CA LYS A 228 -7.87 30.90 -3.15
C LYS A 228 -8.91 30.79 -2.04
N TYR A 229 -10.17 30.78 -2.43
CA TYR A 229 -11.30 30.61 -1.53
C TYR A 229 -12.09 29.35 -1.91
N ALA A 230 -12.59 28.63 -0.91
CA ALA A 230 -13.55 27.55 -1.07
C ALA A 230 -14.57 27.62 0.05
N GLU A 231 -15.85 27.56 -0.34
CA GLU A 231 -16.96 27.55 0.60
C GLU A 231 -17.01 26.26 1.43
N LYS A 232 -17.58 26.35 2.63
CA LYS A 232 -17.85 25.17 3.47
C LYS A 232 -18.75 24.19 2.72
N ILE A 233 -18.36 22.92 2.72
CA ILE A 233 -19.15 21.84 2.13
C ILE A 233 -19.95 21.15 3.22
N ASP A 234 -21.21 20.85 2.91
CA ASP A 234 -22.05 19.96 3.72
C ASP A 234 -21.84 18.51 3.26
N ASN A 235 -21.33 17.69 4.19
CA ASN A 235 -21.06 16.27 3.94
C ASN A 235 -22.25 15.37 4.31
N SER A 236 -23.38 15.93 4.78
CA SER A 236 -24.55 15.16 5.24
C SER A 236 -25.04 14.17 4.18
N LYS A 237 -25.12 14.59 2.91
CA LYS A 237 -25.50 13.71 1.79
C LYS A 237 -24.53 12.54 1.59
N THR A 238 -23.23 12.78 1.72
CA THR A 238 -22.21 11.73 1.60
C THR A 238 -22.33 10.72 2.74
N TYR A 239 -22.52 11.21 3.96
CA TYR A 239 -22.74 10.34 5.11
C TYR A 239 -24.00 9.49 4.93
N GLN A 240 -25.11 10.09 4.49
CA GLN A 240 -26.34 9.36 4.16
C GLN A 240 -26.09 8.23 3.15
N SER A 241 -25.41 8.50 2.03
CA SER A 241 -25.09 7.44 1.06
C SER A 241 -24.26 6.28 1.63
N VAL A 242 -23.37 6.55 2.59
CA VAL A 242 -22.61 5.51 3.29
C VAL A 242 -23.50 4.74 4.26
N PHE A 243 -24.36 5.45 5.01
CA PHE A 243 -25.31 4.85 5.93
C PHE A 243 -26.27 3.91 5.21
N ASP A 244 -26.84 4.35 4.08
CA ASP A 244 -27.74 3.52 3.26
C ASP A 244 -27.04 2.25 2.76
N HIS A 245 -25.77 2.36 2.38
CA HIS A 245 -24.96 1.23 1.95
C HIS A 245 -24.67 0.24 3.09
N LEU A 246 -24.52 0.72 4.32
CA LEU A 246 -24.31 -0.13 5.50
C LEU A 246 -25.60 -0.81 5.97
N HIS A 247 -26.74 -0.10 6.00
CA HIS A 247 -28.04 -0.68 6.36
C HIS A 247 -28.53 -1.74 5.37
N THR A 248 -28.02 -1.72 4.14
CA THR A 248 -28.23 -2.77 3.14
C THR A 248 -27.21 -3.92 3.24
N HIS A 249 -26.53 -4.04 4.38
CA HIS A 249 -25.49 -5.05 4.64
C HIS A 249 -24.28 -5.01 3.69
N GLY A 250 -24.03 -3.86 3.06
CA GLY A 250 -22.98 -3.65 2.09
C GLY A 250 -21.57 -3.51 2.67
N CYS A 251 -20.60 -3.26 1.79
CA CYS A 251 -19.19 -3.09 2.13
C CYS A 251 -18.69 -1.72 1.66
N VAL A 252 -18.25 -0.89 2.59
CA VAL A 252 -17.65 0.41 2.26
C VAL A 252 -16.15 0.37 2.51
N GLY A 253 -15.36 0.76 1.52
CA GLY A 253 -13.90 0.92 1.66
C GLY A 253 -13.52 2.40 1.81
N ILE A 254 -12.62 2.72 2.74
CA ILE A 254 -12.16 4.09 2.95
C ILE A 254 -10.67 4.15 3.29
N PHE A 255 -9.98 5.15 2.75
CA PHE A 255 -8.63 5.55 3.17
C PHE A 255 -8.74 6.78 4.09
N PRO A 256 -8.69 6.60 5.42
CA PRO A 256 -9.04 7.67 6.36
C PRO A 256 -7.99 8.79 6.45
N GLU A 257 -6.82 8.64 5.83
CA GLU A 257 -5.81 9.68 5.65
C GLU A 257 -6.30 10.81 4.72
N GLY A 258 -7.28 10.50 3.86
CA GLY A 258 -7.97 11.47 3.00
C GLY A 258 -7.19 11.96 1.78
N GLY A 259 -6.01 11.38 1.51
CA GLY A 259 -5.24 11.59 0.30
C GLY A 259 -4.03 10.66 0.25
N SER A 260 -3.57 10.33 -0.97
CA SER A 260 -2.39 9.48 -1.17
C SER A 260 -1.08 10.24 -0.96
N HIS A 261 -0.08 9.57 -0.40
CA HIS A 261 1.24 10.14 -0.17
C HIS A 261 2.35 9.09 -0.24
N ASP A 262 3.58 9.57 -0.19
CA ASP A 262 4.79 8.75 -0.31
C ASP A 262 5.64 8.70 0.96
N ARG A 263 5.11 9.21 2.09
CA ARG A 263 5.71 9.12 3.44
C ARG A 263 5.81 7.67 3.95
N PRO A 264 6.81 7.35 4.79
CA PRO A 264 6.97 6.05 5.45
C PRO A 264 6.06 5.86 6.68
N SER A 265 5.49 6.95 7.20
CA SER A 265 4.52 6.96 8.30
C SER A 265 3.12 7.28 7.77
N LEU A 266 2.10 6.83 8.50
CA LEU A 266 0.72 7.26 8.29
C LEU A 266 0.53 8.77 8.53
N LEU A 267 -0.45 9.35 7.87
CA LEU A 267 -1.01 10.66 8.21
C LEU A 267 -2.10 10.52 9.29
N PRO A 268 -2.45 11.62 9.98
CA PRO A 268 -3.54 11.61 10.95
C PRO A 268 -4.86 11.09 10.35
N ILE A 269 -5.45 10.11 11.03
CA ILE A 269 -6.70 9.43 10.65
C ILE A 269 -7.88 10.38 10.88
N LYS A 270 -8.70 10.60 9.85
CA LYS A 270 -9.86 11.51 9.94
C LYS A 270 -11.03 10.84 10.65
N ALA A 271 -11.71 11.61 11.52
CA ALA A 271 -12.89 11.18 12.28
C ALA A 271 -14.08 10.69 11.43
N GLY A 272 -14.13 11.02 10.13
CA GLY A 272 -15.24 10.68 9.24
C GLY A 272 -15.55 9.18 9.17
N VAL A 273 -14.53 8.32 9.24
CA VAL A 273 -14.72 6.84 9.25
C VAL A 273 -15.49 6.36 10.48
N VAL A 274 -15.24 6.98 11.62
CA VAL A 274 -15.86 6.63 12.90
C VAL A 274 -17.26 7.20 12.99
N ILE A 275 -17.47 8.41 12.48
CA ILE A 275 -18.81 9.01 12.36
C ILE A 275 -19.72 8.13 11.48
N MET A 276 -19.19 7.57 10.39
CA MET A 276 -19.94 6.64 9.52
C MET A 276 -20.34 5.36 10.26
N ALA A 277 -19.46 4.78 11.09
CA ALA A 277 -19.77 3.58 11.85
C ALA A 277 -20.78 3.86 12.97
N LEU A 278 -20.53 4.89 13.80
CA LEU A 278 -21.37 5.25 14.93
C LEU A 278 -22.76 5.76 14.50
N GLY A 279 -22.82 6.57 13.44
CA GLY A 279 -24.09 7.06 12.92
C GLY A 279 -24.98 5.94 12.42
N ALA A 280 -24.41 4.92 11.76
CA ALA A 280 -25.16 3.78 11.27
C ALA A 280 -25.83 2.97 12.42
N VAL A 281 -25.07 2.64 13.47
CA VAL A 281 -25.62 1.91 14.64
C VAL A 281 -26.48 2.78 15.55
N ALA A 282 -26.34 4.10 15.48
CA ALA A 282 -27.20 5.03 16.22
C ALA A 282 -28.61 5.12 15.61
N ALA A 283 -28.73 5.00 14.29
CA ALA A 283 -30.03 4.93 13.60
C ALA A 283 -30.70 3.56 13.73
N ASP A 284 -29.92 2.48 13.65
CA ASP A 284 -30.40 1.12 13.91
C ASP A 284 -29.56 0.44 15.00
N PRO A 285 -30.02 0.49 16.28
CA PRO A 285 -29.33 -0.14 17.40
C PRO A 285 -29.22 -1.66 17.32
N SER A 286 -29.99 -2.33 16.45
CA SER A 286 -29.91 -3.79 16.27
C SER A 286 -28.74 -4.20 15.36
N MET A 287 -28.26 -3.27 14.53
CA MET A 287 -27.18 -3.50 13.59
C MET A 287 -25.81 -3.54 14.29
N LYS A 288 -24.91 -4.38 13.77
CA LYS A 288 -23.49 -4.42 14.15
C LYS A 288 -22.63 -4.12 12.94
N VAL A 289 -21.88 -3.03 13.00
CA VAL A 289 -20.98 -2.61 11.91
C VAL A 289 -19.58 -3.11 12.22
N HIS A 290 -18.99 -3.88 11.30
CA HIS A 290 -17.65 -4.41 11.44
C HIS A 290 -16.64 -3.45 10.79
N VAL A 291 -15.80 -2.81 11.59
CA VAL A 291 -14.73 -1.94 11.11
C VAL A 291 -13.44 -2.75 11.01
N VAL A 292 -13.02 -3.09 9.80
CA VAL A 292 -11.89 -3.99 9.53
C VAL A 292 -10.67 -3.18 9.12
N PRO A 293 -9.58 -3.17 9.91
CA PRO A 293 -8.33 -2.54 9.50
C PRO A 293 -7.67 -3.34 8.36
N CYS A 294 -7.21 -2.66 7.33
CA CYS A 294 -6.58 -3.25 6.14
C CYS A 294 -5.24 -2.56 5.86
N GLY A 295 -4.16 -3.30 6.02
CA GLY A 295 -2.78 -2.89 5.78
C GLY A 295 -2.32 -3.17 4.36
N LEU A 296 -1.77 -2.18 3.67
CA LEU A 296 -1.18 -2.31 2.33
C LEU A 296 0.34 -2.17 2.37
N HIS A 297 1.04 -3.25 2.03
CA HIS A 297 2.50 -3.29 2.03
C HIS A 297 3.04 -3.45 0.62
N TYR A 298 3.66 -2.39 0.10
CA TYR A 298 4.32 -2.40 -1.20
C TYR A 298 5.83 -2.52 -1.04
N PHE A 299 6.44 -3.44 -1.77
CA PHE A 299 7.90 -3.58 -1.79
C PHE A 299 8.55 -2.44 -2.57
N HIS A 300 8.02 -2.15 -3.76
CA HIS A 300 8.29 -0.95 -4.57
C HIS A 300 6.98 -0.49 -5.19
N ARG A 301 6.36 0.55 -4.65
CA ARG A 301 5.04 1.00 -5.10
C ARG A 301 5.00 1.48 -6.56
N GLU A 302 6.11 2.03 -7.06
CA GLU A 302 6.19 2.68 -8.38
C GLU A 302 6.76 1.78 -9.49
N LYS A 303 7.34 0.63 -9.14
CA LYS A 303 8.03 -0.26 -10.07
C LYS A 303 7.10 -1.35 -10.61
N PHE A 304 7.26 -1.61 -11.90
CA PHE A 304 6.64 -2.75 -12.56
C PHE A 304 7.25 -4.05 -12.02
N ARG A 305 6.45 -5.12 -11.95
CA ARG A 305 6.80 -6.43 -11.38
C ARG A 305 7.26 -6.37 -9.92
N SER A 306 6.74 -5.39 -9.18
CA SER A 306 6.87 -5.33 -7.73
C SER A 306 5.95 -6.34 -7.04
N ARG A 307 6.07 -6.50 -5.73
CA ARG A 307 5.20 -7.35 -4.92
C ARG A 307 4.34 -6.48 -4.02
N ALA A 308 3.19 -7.02 -3.61
CA ALA A 308 2.32 -6.40 -2.63
C ALA A 308 1.81 -7.45 -1.63
N VAL A 309 1.59 -7.03 -0.38
CA VAL A 309 0.89 -7.82 0.63
C VAL A 309 -0.27 -6.98 1.15
N ILE A 310 -1.44 -7.61 1.25
CA ILE A 310 -2.62 -7.05 1.91
C ILE A 310 -2.82 -7.83 3.21
N GLU A 311 -2.97 -7.11 4.32
CA GLU A 311 -3.19 -7.70 5.63
C GLU A 311 -4.48 -7.16 6.23
N TYR A 312 -5.44 -8.05 6.47
CA TYR A 312 -6.65 -7.71 7.21
C TYR A 312 -6.41 -8.02 8.70
N GLY A 313 -6.76 -7.07 9.57
CA GLY A 313 -6.68 -7.25 11.02
C GLY A 313 -8.04 -7.53 11.65
N GLU A 314 -8.03 -7.79 12.95
CA GLU A 314 -9.23 -8.14 13.73
C GLU A 314 -10.32 -7.04 13.60
N PRO A 315 -11.58 -7.40 13.31
CA PRO A 315 -12.66 -6.43 13.18
C PRO A 315 -12.99 -5.76 14.53
N ILE A 316 -13.14 -4.45 14.51
CA ILE A 316 -13.78 -3.72 15.60
C ILE A 316 -15.28 -3.77 15.36
N ILE A 317 -16.00 -4.52 16.21
CA ILE A 317 -17.46 -4.58 16.18
C ILE A 317 -18.00 -3.32 16.85
N VAL A 318 -18.71 -2.49 16.10
CA VAL A 318 -19.43 -1.31 16.59
C VAL A 318 -20.90 -1.69 16.72
N ASP A 319 -21.48 -1.49 17.90
CA ASP A 319 -22.82 -1.95 18.27
C ASP A 319 -23.74 -0.79 18.69
N GLY A 320 -25.01 -1.10 18.95
CA GLY A 320 -26.00 -0.10 19.38
C GLY A 320 -25.68 0.59 20.71
N GLU A 321 -24.88 -0.03 21.60
CA GLU A 321 -24.44 0.63 22.84
C GLU A 321 -23.50 1.80 22.52
N MET A 322 -22.51 1.57 21.65
CA MET A 322 -21.66 2.65 21.13
C MET A 322 -22.47 3.72 20.37
N GLY A 323 -23.53 3.31 19.68
CA GLY A 323 -24.49 4.21 19.05
C GLY A 323 -25.19 5.15 20.05
N ARG A 324 -25.69 4.62 21.18
CA ARG A 324 -26.30 5.43 22.25
C ARG A 324 -25.29 6.40 22.87
N GLN A 325 -24.07 5.92 23.17
CA GLN A 325 -23.00 6.78 23.68
C GLN A 325 -22.66 7.91 22.70
N TYR A 326 -22.74 7.67 21.40
CA TYR A 326 -22.55 8.69 20.38
C TYR A 326 -23.67 9.72 20.33
N ILE A 327 -24.92 9.36 20.62
CA ILE A 327 -26.03 10.32 20.73
C ILE A 327 -25.85 11.20 21.97
N GLU A 328 -25.46 10.62 23.10
CA GLU A 328 -25.28 11.31 24.38
C GLU A 328 -24.02 12.20 24.40
N SER A 329 -22.86 11.66 24.04
CA SER A 329 -21.59 12.39 23.93
C SER A 329 -20.89 12.11 22.58
N PRO A 330 -21.26 12.85 21.53
CA PRO A 330 -20.74 12.64 20.18
C PRO A 330 -19.22 12.77 20.08
N ARG A 331 -18.63 13.72 20.80
CA ARG A 331 -17.18 13.98 20.74
C ARG A 331 -16.38 12.87 21.41
N ASP A 332 -16.82 12.42 22.58
CA ASP A 332 -16.08 11.42 23.34
C ASP A 332 -16.18 10.05 22.68
N ALA A 333 -17.36 9.66 22.19
CA ALA A 333 -17.55 8.42 21.45
C ALA A 333 -16.70 8.39 20.16
N VAL A 334 -16.69 9.49 19.41
CA VAL A 334 -15.83 9.61 18.21
C VAL A 334 -14.36 9.54 18.58
N SER A 335 -13.90 10.22 19.63
CA SER A 335 -12.50 10.17 20.06
C SER A 335 -12.10 8.73 20.43
N LYS A 336 -12.87 8.06 21.29
CA LYS A 336 -12.59 6.70 21.75
C LYS A 336 -12.51 5.68 20.61
N LEU A 337 -13.48 5.71 19.69
CA LEU A 337 -13.48 4.77 18.56
C LEU A 337 -12.44 5.14 17.49
N LEU A 338 -12.18 6.44 17.27
CA LEU A 338 -11.07 6.88 16.42
C LEU A 338 -9.73 6.41 17.01
N ASP A 339 -9.65 6.40 18.33
CA ASP A 339 -8.49 5.89 19.01
C ASP A 339 -8.31 4.39 18.71
N LYS A 340 -9.33 3.58 18.98
CA LYS A 340 -9.30 2.14 18.69
C LYS A 340 -9.01 1.81 17.21
N VAL A 341 -9.65 2.49 16.26
CA VAL A 341 -9.44 2.27 14.81
C VAL A 341 -8.00 2.59 14.40
N THR A 342 -7.45 3.69 14.90
CA THR A 342 -6.08 4.08 14.60
C THR A 342 -5.09 3.06 15.15
N ASP A 343 -5.27 2.58 16.39
CA ASP A 343 -4.42 1.55 16.98
C ASP A 343 -4.48 0.24 16.18
N SER A 344 -5.68 -0.16 15.78
CA SER A 344 -5.88 -1.31 14.88
C SER A 344 -5.20 -1.13 13.52
N LEU A 345 -5.20 0.08 12.94
CA LEU A 345 -4.45 0.36 11.70
C LEU A 345 -2.93 0.30 11.88
N PHE A 346 -2.40 0.85 12.98
CA PHE A 346 -0.99 0.67 13.34
C PHE A 346 -0.65 -0.82 13.49
N SER A 347 -1.58 -1.61 14.02
CA SER A 347 -1.50 -3.07 14.11
C SER A 347 -1.68 -3.82 12.79
N VAL A 348 -1.80 -3.16 11.64
CA VAL A 348 -1.68 -3.82 10.31
C VAL A 348 -0.71 -3.11 9.34
N THR A 349 -0.06 -2.03 9.76
CA THR A 349 0.83 -1.21 8.90
C THR A 349 2.27 -1.15 9.43
N GLU A 350 3.23 -0.90 8.53
CA GLU A 350 4.63 -0.59 8.89
C GLU A 350 4.76 0.92 9.05
N ASN A 351 5.01 1.39 10.28
CA ASN A 351 5.14 2.81 10.58
C ASN A 351 6.56 3.12 11.05
N ALA A 352 7.41 3.55 10.12
CA ALA A 352 8.75 4.04 10.43
C ALA A 352 8.76 5.57 10.51
N PRO A 353 9.45 6.17 11.50
CA PRO A 353 9.51 7.63 11.63
C PRO A 353 10.21 8.29 10.44
N ASP A 354 11.24 7.65 9.90
CA ASP A 354 12.03 8.12 8.79
C ASP A 354 12.52 6.96 7.91
N PHE A 355 13.02 7.29 6.71
CA PHE A 355 13.45 6.29 5.73
C PHE A 355 14.71 5.54 6.19
N ASP A 356 15.60 6.18 6.93
CA ASP A 356 16.83 5.55 7.42
C ASP A 356 16.52 4.54 8.52
N THR A 357 15.60 4.86 9.43
CA THR A 357 15.09 3.92 10.42
C THR A 357 14.43 2.72 9.77
N LEU A 358 13.56 2.91 8.77
CA LEU A 358 12.98 1.79 8.00
C LEU A 358 14.08 0.89 7.42
N MET A 359 15.15 1.52 6.94
CA MET A 359 16.29 0.83 6.35
C MET A 359 17.06 -0.04 7.34
N THR A 360 17.26 0.50 8.53
CA THR A 360 17.91 -0.20 9.64
C THR A 360 17.09 -1.37 10.12
N ILE A 361 15.78 -1.20 10.27
CA ILE A 361 14.88 -2.30 10.65
C ILE A 361 14.89 -3.43 9.62
N GLN A 362 14.82 -3.07 8.33
CA GLN A 362 14.87 -4.07 7.27
C GLN A 362 16.19 -4.82 7.24
N ALA A 363 17.31 -4.18 7.59
CA ALA A 363 18.61 -4.83 7.73
C ALA A 363 18.68 -5.70 8.98
N ALA A 364 18.19 -5.19 10.11
CA ALA A 364 18.13 -5.92 11.37
C ALA A 364 17.36 -7.23 11.21
N ARG A 365 16.18 -7.21 10.61
CA ARG A 365 15.40 -8.41 10.31
C ARG A 365 16.18 -9.46 9.50
N ARG A 366 16.99 -9.04 8.52
CA ARG A 366 17.73 -9.98 7.65
C ARG A 366 18.91 -10.63 8.37
N LEU A 367 19.50 -9.89 9.30
CA LEU A 367 20.71 -10.30 10.02
C LEU A 367 20.39 -10.96 11.37
N TYR A 368 19.17 -10.78 11.88
CA TYR A 368 18.67 -11.45 13.08
C TYR A 368 18.44 -12.94 12.82
N GLN A 369 19.16 -13.79 13.57
CA GLN A 369 19.10 -15.27 13.54
C GLN A 369 19.08 -15.85 12.10
N PRO A 370 20.24 -15.88 11.43
CA PRO A 370 20.35 -16.29 10.03
C PRO A 370 20.34 -17.81 9.92
N ASP A 371 19.26 -18.47 10.31
CA ASP A 371 19.05 -19.83 9.85
C ASP A 371 18.68 -19.79 8.36
N ASN A 372 19.10 -20.80 7.59
CA ASN A 372 18.76 -20.95 6.17
C ASN A 372 17.23 -21.11 5.89
N HIS A 373 16.39 -20.88 6.90
CA HIS A 373 14.96 -21.08 6.89
C HIS A 373 14.19 -19.95 6.21
N ARG A 374 13.00 -20.35 5.77
CA ARG A 374 12.20 -19.62 4.80
C ARG A 374 10.97 -18.98 5.44
N PHE A 375 11.09 -17.75 5.94
CA PHE A 375 9.96 -16.99 6.51
C PHE A 375 8.89 -16.63 5.47
N SER A 376 7.62 -16.74 5.83
CA SER A 376 6.50 -16.29 5.00
C SER A 376 6.48 -14.75 4.89
N LEU A 377 5.98 -14.17 3.77
CA LEU A 377 5.85 -12.70 3.65
C LEU A 377 5.08 -12.08 4.84
N PRO A 378 3.98 -12.69 5.32
CA PRO A 378 3.29 -12.27 6.54
C PRO A 378 4.18 -12.19 7.79
N LEU A 379 4.99 -13.24 8.05
CA LEU A 379 5.87 -13.28 9.22
C LEU A 379 6.95 -12.21 9.13
N VAL A 380 7.42 -11.90 7.92
CA VAL A 380 8.40 -10.84 7.70
C VAL A 380 7.85 -9.47 8.09
N VAL A 381 6.63 -9.15 7.67
CA VAL A 381 5.95 -7.90 8.05
C VAL A 381 5.81 -7.84 9.58
N GLU A 382 5.43 -8.95 10.20
CA GLU A 382 5.30 -9.05 11.66
C GLU A 382 6.63 -8.79 12.39
N ILE A 383 7.74 -9.38 11.93
CA ILE A 383 9.07 -9.14 12.52
C ILE A 383 9.48 -7.68 12.36
N ASN A 384 9.30 -7.08 11.17
CA ASN A 384 9.61 -5.66 10.94
C ASN A 384 8.86 -4.77 11.95
N ARG A 385 7.60 -5.07 12.24
CA ARG A 385 6.80 -4.34 13.21
C ARG A 385 7.27 -4.50 14.63
N ARG A 386 7.59 -5.73 15.07
CA ARG A 386 8.16 -5.96 16.41
C ARG A 386 9.49 -5.22 16.58
N LEU A 387 10.33 -5.23 15.55
CA LEU A 387 11.59 -4.48 15.54
C LEU A 387 11.35 -2.96 15.59
N LEU A 388 10.36 -2.43 14.86
CA LEU A 388 9.99 -1.01 14.91
C LEU A 388 9.51 -0.59 16.30
N VAL A 389 8.69 -1.42 16.94
CA VAL A 389 8.22 -1.19 18.32
C VAL A 389 9.40 -1.20 19.30
N GLY A 390 10.31 -2.17 19.18
CA GLY A 390 11.54 -2.24 19.99
C GLY A 390 12.44 -1.03 19.78
N TYR A 391 12.71 -0.65 18.52
CA TYR A 391 13.50 0.54 18.18
C TYR A 391 12.87 1.81 18.74
N LYS A 392 11.55 1.96 18.67
CA LYS A 392 10.87 3.14 19.21
C LYS A 392 11.04 3.27 20.73
N LYS A 393 11.09 2.15 21.47
CA LYS A 393 11.28 2.14 22.92
C LYS A 393 12.73 2.46 23.32
N TYR A 394 13.69 1.99 22.55
CA TYR A 394 15.12 2.03 22.88
C TYR A 394 15.95 2.89 21.90
N LYS A 395 15.33 3.82 21.17
CA LYS A 395 15.99 4.62 20.13
C LYS A 395 17.23 5.39 20.62
N ASP A 396 17.24 5.74 21.91
CA ASP A 396 18.28 6.54 22.56
C ASP A 396 19.35 5.65 23.24
N ASP A 397 19.18 4.30 23.21
CA ASP A 397 20.19 3.36 23.70
C ASP A 397 21.42 3.38 22.78
N SER A 398 22.61 3.57 23.37
CA SER A 398 23.87 3.65 22.64
C SER A 398 24.13 2.43 21.74
N ARG A 399 23.64 1.23 22.14
CA ARG A 399 23.75 0.01 21.33
C ARG A 399 22.93 0.09 20.05
N ILE A 400 21.73 0.67 20.11
CA ILE A 400 20.86 0.84 18.93
C ILE A 400 21.42 1.89 17.98
N ILE A 401 21.98 2.97 18.52
CA ILE A 401 22.67 4.00 17.73
C ILE A 401 23.87 3.39 17.00
N ASN A 402 24.69 2.59 17.71
CA ASN A 402 25.84 1.89 17.11
C ASN A 402 25.41 0.90 16.01
N ILE A 403 24.38 0.07 16.27
CA ILE A 403 23.82 -0.84 15.26
C ILE A 403 23.36 -0.06 14.03
N LYS A 404 22.66 1.08 14.21
CA LYS A 404 22.21 1.90 13.09
C LYS A 404 23.39 2.38 12.24
N GLU A 405 24.47 2.86 12.86
CA GLU A 405 25.67 3.31 12.16
C GLU A 405 26.40 2.14 11.46
N MET A 406 26.53 0.99 12.11
CA MET A 406 27.12 -0.22 11.53
C MET A 406 26.32 -0.75 10.34
N VAL A 407 24.98 -0.71 10.43
CA VAL A 407 24.09 -1.05 9.32
C VAL A 407 24.30 -0.09 8.14
N HIS A 408 24.42 1.22 8.39
CA HIS A 408 24.68 2.18 7.32
C HIS A 408 26.01 1.91 6.63
N ARG A 409 27.11 1.76 7.38
CA ARG A 409 28.43 1.41 6.85
C ARG A 409 28.40 0.12 6.04
N TYR A 410 27.78 -0.94 6.58
CA TYR A 410 27.64 -2.22 5.88
C TYR A 410 26.86 -2.08 4.56
N ASN A 411 25.75 -1.34 4.56
CA ASN A 411 24.97 -1.15 3.34
C ASN A 411 25.69 -0.29 2.29
N ASP A 412 26.52 0.68 2.72
CA ASP A 412 27.30 1.52 1.83
C ASP A 412 28.44 0.73 1.17
N GLU A 413 29.10 -0.15 1.93
CA GLU A 413 30.08 -1.11 1.40
C GLU A 413 29.45 -2.05 0.38
N LEU A 414 28.31 -2.67 0.72
CA LEU A 414 27.58 -3.53 -0.23
C LEU A 414 27.19 -2.78 -1.51
N TYR A 415 26.74 -1.53 -1.37
CA TYR A 415 26.35 -0.70 -2.51
C TYR A 415 27.55 -0.40 -3.42
N SER A 416 28.70 -0.07 -2.83
CA SER A 416 29.93 0.20 -3.57
C SER A 416 30.41 -1.02 -4.38
N MET A 417 30.21 -2.23 -3.84
CA MET A 417 30.55 -3.50 -4.50
C MET A 417 29.45 -4.00 -5.45
N GLY A 418 28.30 -3.32 -5.53
CA GLY A 418 27.14 -3.78 -6.31
C GLY A 418 26.53 -5.09 -5.79
N LEU A 419 26.76 -5.42 -4.52
CA LEU A 419 26.31 -6.64 -3.87
C LEU A 419 25.00 -6.47 -3.13
N LYS A 420 24.37 -7.61 -2.84
CA LYS A 420 23.25 -7.76 -1.91
C LYS A 420 23.66 -8.60 -0.70
N ASP A 421 23.05 -8.35 0.46
CA ASP A 421 23.37 -9.01 1.73
C ASP A 421 23.39 -10.55 1.62
N HIS A 422 22.37 -11.14 0.99
CA HIS A 422 22.35 -12.60 0.79
C HIS A 422 23.45 -13.13 -0.11
N GLN A 423 24.01 -12.29 -0.98
CA GLN A 423 25.07 -12.69 -1.90
C GLN A 423 26.43 -12.75 -1.20
N VAL A 424 26.57 -12.11 -0.03
CA VAL A 424 27.82 -12.09 0.74
C VAL A 424 28.26 -13.49 1.16
N HIS A 425 27.31 -14.34 1.53
CA HIS A 425 27.60 -15.73 1.89
C HIS A 425 28.12 -16.54 0.69
N ASP A 426 27.62 -16.24 -0.51
CA ASP A 426 27.95 -16.97 -1.73
C ASP A 426 29.34 -16.62 -2.28
N LEU A 427 29.97 -15.55 -1.81
CA LEU A 427 31.30 -15.10 -2.25
C LEU A 427 32.35 -16.18 -1.99
N LYS A 428 33.13 -16.54 -3.01
CA LYS A 428 34.19 -17.55 -2.93
C LYS A 428 35.55 -16.87 -2.86
N THR A 429 36.42 -17.35 -1.97
CA THR A 429 37.79 -16.84 -1.79
C THR A 429 38.87 -17.86 -2.16
N SER A 430 38.51 -19.13 -2.30
CA SER A 430 39.44 -20.20 -2.72
C SER A 430 39.63 -20.19 -4.23
N PHE A 431 40.85 -20.49 -4.70
CA PHE A 431 41.20 -20.54 -6.13
C PHE A 431 40.23 -21.40 -6.96
N MET A 432 39.90 -22.60 -6.49
CA MET A 432 38.92 -23.47 -7.18
C MET A 432 37.51 -22.87 -7.19
N GLY A 433 37.14 -22.15 -6.13
CA GLY A 433 35.88 -21.42 -6.07
C GLY A 433 35.82 -20.24 -7.04
N VAL A 434 36.94 -19.57 -7.29
CA VAL A 434 37.06 -18.50 -8.30
C VAL A 434 36.91 -19.08 -9.70
N LEU A 435 37.58 -20.20 -10.00
CA LEU A 435 37.44 -20.88 -11.30
C LEU A 435 36.01 -21.36 -11.55
N GLN A 436 35.35 -21.93 -10.55
CA GLN A 436 33.94 -22.29 -10.63
C GLN A 436 33.04 -21.07 -10.85
N SER A 437 33.35 -19.94 -10.19
CA SER A 437 32.63 -18.67 -10.37
C SER A 437 32.78 -18.13 -11.79
N LEU A 438 33.97 -18.28 -12.40
CA LEU A 438 34.22 -17.91 -13.79
C LEU A 438 33.42 -18.77 -14.77
N VAL A 439 33.44 -20.10 -14.63
CA VAL A 439 32.64 -21.01 -15.47
C VAL A 439 31.14 -20.71 -15.34
N THR A 440 30.69 -20.47 -14.10
CA THR A 440 29.30 -20.10 -13.84
C THR A 440 28.96 -18.75 -14.48
N LEU A 441 29.84 -17.76 -14.40
CA LEU A 441 29.66 -16.45 -15.02
C LEU A 441 29.50 -16.59 -16.54
N VAL A 442 30.40 -17.30 -17.21
CA VAL A 442 30.34 -17.54 -18.66
C VAL A 442 29.04 -18.23 -19.06
N THR A 443 28.65 -19.28 -18.33
CA THR A 443 27.40 -20.02 -18.59
C THR A 443 26.16 -19.12 -18.41
N ARG A 444 26.14 -18.28 -17.36
CA ARG A 444 25.04 -17.35 -17.10
C ARG A 444 24.98 -16.22 -18.13
N VAL A 445 26.12 -15.69 -18.56
CA VAL A 445 26.19 -14.70 -19.64
C VAL A 445 25.67 -15.30 -20.95
N ALA A 446 26.09 -16.51 -21.33
CA ALA A 446 25.58 -17.18 -22.52
C ALA A 446 24.06 -17.39 -22.48
N ARG A 447 23.53 -17.88 -21.34
CA ARG A 447 22.07 -18.02 -21.15
C ARG A 447 21.35 -16.67 -21.19
N LEU A 448 21.94 -15.62 -20.62
CA LEU A 448 21.39 -14.28 -20.65
C LEU A 448 21.32 -13.75 -22.09
N SER A 449 22.33 -14.01 -22.92
CA SER A 449 22.33 -13.67 -24.34
C SER A 449 21.18 -14.35 -25.10
N VAL A 450 20.92 -15.63 -24.84
CA VAL A 450 19.78 -16.35 -25.44
C VAL A 450 18.44 -15.72 -25.01
N LEU A 451 18.25 -15.51 -23.70
CA LEU A 451 17.02 -14.91 -23.16
C LEU A 451 16.81 -13.49 -23.67
N PHE A 452 17.88 -12.70 -23.77
CA PHE A 452 17.84 -11.35 -24.32
C PHE A 452 17.33 -11.40 -25.77
N THR A 453 17.93 -12.22 -26.64
CA THR A 453 17.50 -12.38 -28.03
C THR A 453 16.03 -12.78 -28.16
N MET A 454 15.55 -13.71 -27.32
CA MET A 454 14.14 -14.11 -27.32
C MET A 454 13.20 -13.00 -26.84
N SER A 455 13.66 -12.11 -25.96
CA SER A 455 12.85 -11.00 -25.45
C SER A 455 12.75 -9.81 -26.41
N ILE A 456 13.72 -9.63 -27.32
CA ILE A 456 13.80 -8.45 -28.21
C ILE A 456 12.51 -8.20 -28.99
N PRO A 457 11.89 -9.18 -29.70
CA PRO A 457 10.73 -8.90 -30.54
C PRO A 457 9.57 -8.29 -29.75
N GLY A 458 9.21 -8.87 -28.60
CA GLY A 458 8.18 -8.33 -27.74
C GLY A 458 8.57 -6.99 -27.10
N ALA A 459 9.84 -6.81 -26.74
CA ALA A 459 10.32 -5.55 -26.16
C ALA A 459 10.23 -4.39 -27.17
N VAL A 460 10.54 -4.65 -28.45
CA VAL A 460 10.40 -3.68 -29.54
C VAL A 460 8.93 -3.33 -29.78
N LEU A 461 8.04 -4.33 -29.84
CA LEU A 461 6.60 -4.11 -30.00
C LEU A 461 6.00 -3.30 -28.84
N PHE A 462 6.51 -3.49 -27.61
CA PHE A 462 6.07 -2.75 -26.42
C PHE A 462 6.82 -1.45 -26.15
N MET A 463 7.88 -1.15 -26.90
CA MET A 463 8.70 0.03 -26.70
C MET A 463 7.90 1.34 -26.67
N PRO A 464 6.89 1.57 -27.55
CA PRO A 464 6.05 2.76 -27.48
C PRO A 464 5.30 2.88 -26.15
N ILE A 465 4.82 1.76 -25.59
CA ILE A 465 4.12 1.73 -24.31
C ILE A 465 5.06 2.11 -23.18
N PHE A 466 6.24 1.49 -23.11
CA PHE A 466 7.21 1.79 -22.05
C PHE A 466 7.65 3.25 -22.07
N VAL A 467 7.93 3.78 -23.26
CA VAL A 467 8.36 5.16 -23.46
C VAL A 467 7.24 6.13 -23.08
N LEU A 468 6.03 5.93 -23.59
CA LEU A 468 4.91 6.83 -23.31
C LEU A 468 4.47 6.75 -21.84
N ALA A 469 4.36 5.55 -21.28
CA ALA A 469 4.04 5.35 -19.87
C ALA A 469 5.07 6.03 -18.97
N SER A 470 6.36 5.92 -19.26
CA SER A 470 7.43 6.59 -18.50
C SER A 470 7.35 8.12 -18.61
N ARG A 471 7.11 8.67 -19.81
CA ARG A 471 6.98 10.12 -20.01
C ARG A 471 5.72 10.70 -19.35
N VAL A 472 4.56 10.08 -19.58
CA VAL A 472 3.27 10.54 -19.04
C VAL A 472 3.27 10.42 -17.52
N SER A 473 3.71 9.29 -16.96
CA SER A 473 3.75 9.10 -15.50
C SER A 473 4.67 10.11 -14.82
N LYS A 474 5.87 10.40 -15.35
CA LYS A 474 6.77 11.43 -14.82
C LYS A 474 6.17 12.84 -14.93
N LYS A 475 5.53 13.18 -16.06
CA LYS A 475 4.86 14.48 -16.25
C LYS A 475 3.72 14.67 -15.25
N LYS A 476 2.91 13.63 -15.04
CA LYS A 476 1.79 13.64 -14.10
C LYS A 476 2.27 13.64 -12.65
N ALA A 477 3.31 12.88 -12.30
CA ALA A 477 3.96 12.91 -10.99
C ALA A 477 4.42 14.32 -10.61
N LYS A 478 5.11 15.02 -11.51
CA LYS A 478 5.51 16.42 -11.31
C LYS A 478 4.32 17.37 -11.12
N ALA A 479 3.24 17.18 -11.89
CA ALA A 479 2.02 17.98 -11.73
C ALA A 479 1.31 17.70 -10.40
N GLY A 480 1.23 16.43 -9.98
CA GLY A 480 0.62 16.02 -8.72
C GLY A 480 1.42 16.47 -7.49
N LEU A 481 2.76 16.49 -7.59
CA LEU A 481 3.64 17.04 -6.56
C LEU A 481 3.40 18.54 -6.37
N LYS A 482 3.30 19.31 -7.46
CA LYS A 482 3.00 20.74 -7.40
C LYS A 482 1.63 21.04 -6.80
N ALA A 483 0.68 20.11 -6.89
CA ALA A 483 -0.72 20.29 -6.47
C ALA A 483 -1.04 19.70 -5.09
N SER A 484 -0.04 19.40 -4.26
CA SER A 484 -0.25 18.74 -2.97
C SER A 484 0.66 19.29 -1.87
N LEU A 485 0.09 19.43 -0.67
CA LEU A 485 0.80 19.80 0.56
C LEU A 485 1.49 18.62 1.25
N VAL A 486 1.03 17.39 0.98
CA VAL A 486 1.42 16.20 1.75
C VAL A 486 2.45 15.31 1.06
N LYS A 487 2.59 15.44 -0.27
CA LYS A 487 3.48 14.62 -1.11
C LYS A 487 4.92 15.13 -1.07
N ILE A 488 5.87 14.21 -1.02
CA ILE A 488 7.32 14.49 -1.01
C ILE A 488 7.89 14.38 -2.44
N LYS A 489 7.65 13.27 -3.14
CA LYS A 489 8.17 12.96 -4.49
C LYS A 489 7.07 12.73 -5.54
N GLY A 490 5.81 12.57 -5.12
CA GLY A 490 4.67 12.34 -6.03
C GLY A 490 4.70 10.97 -6.74
N THR A 491 5.32 9.96 -6.11
CA THR A 491 5.43 8.60 -6.66
C THR A 491 4.11 7.84 -6.66
N ASP A 492 3.14 8.29 -5.87
CA ASP A 492 1.82 7.68 -5.63
C ASP A 492 0.93 7.58 -6.88
N ILE A 493 1.25 8.35 -7.93
CA ILE A 493 0.50 8.33 -9.20
C ILE A 493 1.29 7.71 -10.35
N ILE A 494 2.56 7.35 -10.15
CA ILE A 494 3.42 6.82 -11.23
C ILE A 494 2.87 5.48 -11.72
N ALA A 495 2.61 4.56 -10.80
CA ALA A 495 2.11 3.22 -11.13
C ALA A 495 0.73 3.28 -11.78
N THR A 496 -0.17 4.13 -11.28
CA THR A 496 -1.49 4.36 -11.90
C THR A 496 -1.36 4.79 -13.35
N TRP A 497 -0.56 5.82 -13.64
CA TRP A 497 -0.45 6.32 -15.02
C TRP A 497 0.22 5.31 -15.95
N LYS A 498 1.16 4.50 -15.44
CA LYS A 498 1.71 3.38 -16.20
C LYS A 498 0.64 2.36 -16.58
N LEU A 499 -0.21 1.97 -15.62
CA LEU A 499 -1.32 1.05 -15.85
C LEU A 499 -2.37 1.60 -16.82
N ILE A 500 -2.79 2.87 -16.65
CA ILE A 500 -3.78 3.50 -17.54
C ILE A 500 -3.24 3.61 -18.97
N VAL A 501 -1.99 4.04 -19.14
CA VAL A 501 -1.37 4.12 -20.48
C VAL A 501 -1.26 2.73 -21.10
N ALA A 502 -0.83 1.71 -20.35
CA ALA A 502 -0.75 0.35 -20.87
C ALA A 502 -2.13 -0.23 -21.24
N LEU A 503 -3.16 0.00 -20.41
CA LEU A 503 -4.52 -0.47 -20.63
C LEU A 503 -5.12 0.09 -21.92
N VAL A 504 -4.85 1.36 -22.24
CA VAL A 504 -5.39 2.00 -23.45
C VAL A 504 -4.51 1.71 -24.67
N LEU A 505 -3.19 1.81 -24.52
CA LEU A 505 -2.27 1.75 -25.66
C LEU A 505 -2.00 0.32 -26.13
N ALA A 506 -2.00 -0.68 -25.25
CA ALA A 506 -1.75 -2.07 -25.67
C ALA A 506 -2.80 -2.60 -26.65
N PRO A 507 -4.13 -2.49 -26.40
CA PRO A 507 -5.14 -2.91 -27.36
C PRO A 507 -5.05 -2.12 -28.67
N VAL A 508 -4.82 -0.80 -28.61
CA VAL A 508 -4.67 0.04 -29.81
C VAL A 508 -3.49 -0.44 -30.66
N LEU A 509 -2.33 -0.67 -30.04
CA LEU A 509 -1.16 -1.17 -30.76
C LEU A 509 -1.41 -2.55 -31.36
N TYR A 510 -1.98 -3.49 -30.60
CA TYR A 510 -2.29 -4.82 -31.12
C TYR A 510 -3.27 -4.78 -32.29
N VAL A 511 -4.33 -3.98 -32.22
CA VAL A 511 -5.25 -3.78 -33.35
C VAL A 511 -4.50 -3.23 -34.57
N THR A 512 -3.71 -2.16 -34.38
CA THR A 512 -2.96 -1.55 -35.49
C THR A 512 -1.94 -2.49 -36.12
N TYR A 513 -1.22 -3.27 -35.30
CA TYR A 513 -0.24 -4.24 -35.78
C TYR A 513 -0.91 -5.41 -36.50
N SER A 514 -1.99 -5.96 -35.96
CA SER A 514 -2.75 -7.03 -36.62
C SER A 514 -3.30 -6.59 -37.98
N LEU A 515 -3.87 -5.38 -38.07
CA LEU A 515 -4.35 -4.83 -39.34
C LEU A 515 -3.21 -4.61 -40.33
N THR A 516 -2.07 -4.10 -39.86
CA THR A 516 -0.87 -3.92 -40.70
C THR A 516 -0.36 -5.25 -41.24
N MET A 517 -0.34 -6.31 -40.42
CA MET A 517 0.08 -7.65 -40.84
C MET A 517 -0.85 -8.23 -41.92
N ILE A 518 -2.16 -8.04 -41.80
CA ILE A 518 -3.14 -8.47 -42.83
C ILE A 518 -2.88 -7.73 -44.15
N VAL A 519 -2.65 -6.41 -44.10
CA VAL A 519 -2.37 -5.60 -45.29
C VAL A 519 -1.06 -6.04 -45.97
N LEU A 520 -0.01 -6.30 -45.18
CA LEU A 520 1.27 -6.77 -45.71
C LEU A 520 1.18 -8.18 -46.32
N LEU A 521 0.41 -9.08 -45.70
CA LEU A 521 0.13 -10.41 -46.23
C LEU A 521 -0.63 -10.32 -47.56
N ALA A 522 -1.66 -9.47 -47.63
CA ALA A 522 -2.44 -9.26 -48.85
C ALA A 522 -1.63 -8.64 -50.00
N ARG A 523 -0.58 -7.88 -49.70
CA ARG A 523 0.35 -7.30 -50.69
C ARG A 523 1.49 -8.25 -51.10
N GLY A 524 1.53 -9.48 -50.58
CA GLY A 524 2.57 -10.45 -50.93
C GLY A 524 3.97 -10.07 -50.42
N ASN A 525 4.07 -9.38 -49.29
CA ASN A 525 5.37 -9.04 -48.71
C ASN A 525 6.17 -10.30 -48.34
N LYS A 526 7.39 -10.45 -48.87
CA LYS A 526 8.27 -11.62 -48.68
C LYS A 526 8.44 -12.05 -47.22
N TYR A 527 8.54 -11.10 -46.29
CA TYR A 527 8.78 -11.43 -44.88
C TYR A 527 7.52 -11.98 -44.19
N VAL A 528 6.36 -11.40 -44.49
CA VAL A 528 5.08 -11.80 -43.88
C VAL A 528 4.56 -13.09 -44.52
N SER A 529 4.83 -13.32 -45.80
CA SER A 529 4.47 -14.57 -46.49
C SER A 529 5.20 -15.81 -45.96
N HIS A 530 6.32 -15.64 -45.25
CA HIS A 530 7.00 -16.75 -44.56
C HIS A 530 6.34 -17.15 -43.24
N LEU A 531 5.45 -16.33 -42.68
CA LEU A 531 4.68 -16.74 -41.51
C LEU A 531 3.62 -17.76 -41.91
N TRP A 532 3.53 -18.83 -41.13
CA TRP A 532 2.45 -19.79 -41.27
C TRP A 532 1.13 -19.17 -40.80
N VAL A 533 0.23 -18.89 -41.76
CA VAL A 533 -1.10 -18.35 -41.51
C VAL A 533 -2.14 -19.37 -41.98
N PRO A 534 -2.85 -20.06 -41.07
CA PRO A 534 -3.68 -21.20 -41.42
C PRO A 534 -5.04 -20.83 -42.03
N PHE A 535 -5.39 -19.53 -42.08
CA PHE A 535 -6.72 -19.08 -42.47
C PHE A 535 -6.67 -18.10 -43.65
N SER A 536 -7.56 -18.30 -44.62
CA SER A 536 -7.75 -17.37 -45.74
C SER A 536 -8.69 -16.20 -45.41
N ASN A 537 -9.58 -16.37 -44.43
CA ASN A 537 -10.52 -15.33 -44.01
C ASN A 537 -9.80 -14.22 -43.21
N LYS A 538 -9.91 -12.97 -43.66
CA LYS A 538 -9.29 -11.78 -43.03
C LYS A 538 -9.67 -11.63 -41.54
N PHE A 539 -10.89 -11.99 -41.15
CA PHE A 539 -11.32 -11.92 -39.75
C PHE A 539 -10.57 -12.94 -38.88
N MET A 540 -10.41 -14.18 -39.36
CA MET A 540 -9.64 -15.20 -38.65
C MET A 540 -8.15 -14.88 -38.63
N GLN A 541 -7.61 -14.27 -39.70
CA GLN A 541 -6.25 -13.73 -39.70
C GLN A 541 -6.05 -12.65 -38.64
N PHE A 542 -7.04 -11.76 -38.44
CA PHE A 542 -6.99 -10.75 -37.39
C PHE A 542 -6.91 -11.38 -36.00
N ILE A 543 -7.78 -12.35 -35.70
CA ILE A 543 -7.75 -13.07 -34.42
C ILE A 543 -6.40 -13.76 -34.22
N TYR A 544 -5.89 -14.43 -35.26
CA TYR A 544 -4.60 -15.11 -35.22
C TYR A 544 -3.44 -14.14 -34.92
N PHE A 545 -3.31 -13.03 -35.67
CA PHE A 545 -2.24 -12.05 -35.43
C PHE A 545 -2.38 -11.37 -34.07
N TYR A 546 -3.60 -11.07 -33.63
CA TYR A 546 -3.84 -10.47 -32.32
C TYR A 546 -3.39 -11.42 -31.21
N ALA A 547 -3.78 -12.70 -31.28
CA ALA A 547 -3.36 -13.73 -30.33
C ALA A 547 -1.83 -13.93 -30.35
N LEU A 548 -1.22 -13.95 -31.54
CA LEU A 548 0.23 -14.07 -31.71
C LEU A 548 0.98 -12.91 -31.05
N LEU A 549 0.50 -11.67 -31.18
CA LEU A 549 1.09 -10.49 -30.55
C LEU A 549 0.95 -10.52 -29.03
N VAL A 550 -0.21 -10.92 -28.51
CA VAL A 550 -0.44 -11.10 -27.07
C VAL A 550 0.50 -12.15 -26.50
N PHE A 551 0.60 -13.31 -27.17
CA PHE A 551 1.49 -14.39 -26.75
C PHE A 551 2.97 -13.99 -26.80
N THR A 552 3.40 -13.34 -27.90
CA THR A 552 4.78 -12.85 -28.06
C THR A 552 5.15 -11.86 -26.97
N THR A 553 4.23 -10.96 -26.63
CA THR A 553 4.43 -9.99 -25.54
C THR A 553 4.54 -10.69 -24.20
N TYR A 554 3.62 -11.60 -23.89
CA TYR A 554 3.64 -12.35 -22.63
C TYR A 554 4.93 -13.17 -22.49
N ALA A 555 5.35 -13.86 -23.57
CA ALA A 555 6.59 -14.61 -23.62
C ALA A 555 7.81 -13.71 -23.41
N SER A 556 7.88 -12.56 -24.09
CA SER A 556 8.95 -11.56 -23.92
C SER A 556 9.01 -10.98 -22.51
N LEU A 557 7.85 -10.72 -21.90
CA LEU A 557 7.76 -10.27 -20.51
C LEU A 557 8.29 -11.36 -19.56
N LYS A 558 7.90 -12.62 -19.75
CA LYS A 558 8.37 -13.75 -18.93
C LYS A 558 9.86 -14.03 -19.11
N THR A 559 10.37 -14.06 -20.35
CA THR A 559 11.80 -14.23 -20.61
C THR A 559 12.62 -13.06 -20.11
N GLY A 560 12.10 -11.83 -20.23
CA GLY A 560 12.70 -10.62 -19.67
C GLY A 560 12.78 -10.64 -18.14
N GLU A 561 11.76 -11.17 -17.46
CA GLU A 561 11.81 -11.41 -16.02
C GLU A 561 12.93 -12.39 -15.65
N ILE A 562 13.02 -13.55 -16.34
CA ILE A 562 14.06 -14.57 -16.10
C ILE A 562 15.44 -14.02 -16.38
N GLY A 563 15.59 -13.29 -17.49
CA GLY A 563 16.83 -12.62 -17.86
C GLY A 563 17.25 -11.62 -16.79
N MET A 564 16.31 -10.85 -16.24
CA MET A 564 16.59 -9.87 -15.19
C MET A 564 17.03 -10.51 -13.88
N ASP A 565 16.44 -11.64 -13.48
CA ASP A 565 16.90 -12.39 -12.29
C ASP A 565 18.29 -13.00 -12.51
N LEU A 566 18.56 -13.52 -13.70
CA LEU A 566 19.86 -14.04 -14.09
C LEU A 566 20.94 -12.95 -14.11
N PHE A 567 20.62 -11.79 -14.68
CA PHE A 567 21.52 -10.63 -14.76
C PHE A 567 21.99 -10.17 -13.38
N LYS A 568 21.10 -10.13 -12.39
CA LYS A 568 21.45 -9.69 -11.03
C LYS A 568 22.16 -10.74 -10.19
N SER A 569 22.26 -11.95 -10.70
CA SER A 569 23.09 -12.99 -10.12
C SER A 569 24.56 -12.92 -10.57
N LEU A 570 24.89 -12.03 -11.52
CA LEU A 570 26.26 -11.83 -12.03
C LEU A 570 27.17 -11.05 -11.06
N PRO A 571 26.74 -9.95 -10.39
CA PRO A 571 27.60 -9.16 -9.50
C PRO A 571 28.42 -9.97 -8.48
N PRO A 572 27.88 -10.94 -7.72
CA PRO A 572 28.70 -11.70 -6.76
C PRO A 572 29.76 -12.59 -7.42
N LEU A 573 29.50 -13.06 -8.64
CA LEU A 573 30.50 -13.83 -9.40
C LEU A 573 31.63 -12.90 -9.85
N VAL A 574 31.29 -11.71 -10.38
CA VAL A 574 32.26 -10.68 -10.77
C VAL A 574 33.09 -10.25 -9.56
N VAL A 575 32.47 -9.97 -8.42
CA VAL A 575 33.17 -9.59 -7.19
C VAL A 575 34.09 -10.72 -6.72
N SER A 576 33.66 -11.98 -6.75
CA SER A 576 34.51 -13.12 -6.36
C SER A 576 35.72 -13.31 -7.27
N ILE A 577 35.65 -12.87 -8.53
CA ILE A 577 36.74 -13.00 -9.51
C ILE A 577 37.71 -11.82 -9.44
N PHE A 578 37.21 -10.60 -9.32
CA PHE A 578 38.01 -9.38 -9.51
C PHE A 578 38.34 -8.63 -8.22
N SER A 579 37.65 -8.90 -7.11
CA SER A 579 37.91 -8.18 -5.85
C SER A 579 39.01 -8.81 -5.03
N PRO A 580 39.84 -8.02 -4.32
CA PRO A 580 40.84 -8.55 -3.41
C PRO A 580 40.20 -9.43 -2.32
N ASN A 581 40.82 -10.58 -2.04
CA ASN A 581 40.36 -11.51 -0.99
C ASN A 581 40.21 -10.83 0.39
N ILE A 582 41.00 -9.80 0.67
CA ILE A 582 40.94 -9.03 1.92
C ILE A 582 39.58 -8.34 2.07
N LYS A 583 39.11 -7.65 1.02
CA LYS A 583 37.80 -6.96 1.04
C LYS A 583 36.63 -7.93 1.18
N ILE A 584 36.73 -9.11 0.56
CA ILE A 584 35.70 -10.16 0.67
C ILE A 584 35.64 -10.72 2.10
N LYS A 585 36.78 -10.86 2.78
CA LYS A 585 36.83 -11.27 4.19
C LYS A 585 36.25 -10.18 5.10
N GLU A 586 36.66 -8.93 4.90
CA GLU A 586 36.18 -7.78 5.66
C GLU A 586 34.65 -7.66 5.63
N ILE A 587 34.02 -7.76 4.45
CA ILE A 587 32.55 -7.64 4.35
C ILE A 587 31.82 -8.84 4.99
N LYS A 588 32.42 -10.04 4.95
CA LYS A 588 31.88 -11.22 5.65
C LYS A 588 31.99 -11.07 7.16
N GLU A 589 33.11 -10.55 7.65
CA GLU A 589 33.33 -10.27 9.07
C GLU A 589 32.38 -9.18 9.57
N MET A 590 32.23 -8.08 8.83
CA MET A 590 31.24 -7.03 9.12
C MET A 590 29.83 -7.60 9.23
N ARG A 591 29.42 -8.46 8.28
CA ARG A 591 28.11 -9.11 8.32
C ARG A 591 27.94 -10.01 9.54
N SER A 592 28.94 -10.84 9.84
CA SER A 592 28.91 -11.77 10.98
C SER A 592 28.83 -11.03 12.31
N ARG A 593 29.66 -9.99 12.48
CA ARG A 593 29.66 -9.12 13.66
C ARG A 593 28.30 -8.44 13.84
N LEU A 594 27.79 -7.84 12.77
CA LEU A 594 26.51 -7.14 12.81
C LEU A 594 25.34 -8.09 13.12
N SER A 595 25.31 -9.28 12.52
CA SER A 595 24.32 -10.33 12.82
C SER A 595 24.37 -10.76 14.29
N SER A 596 25.57 -10.95 14.84
CA SER A 596 25.77 -11.33 16.24
C SER A 596 25.28 -10.23 17.19
N GLU A 597 25.65 -8.98 16.92
CA GLU A 597 25.27 -7.82 17.75
C GLU A 597 23.76 -7.56 17.72
N ILE A 598 23.13 -7.62 16.55
CA ILE A 598 21.67 -7.52 16.41
C ILE A 598 20.98 -8.64 17.17
N THR A 599 21.46 -9.88 17.05
CA THR A 599 20.86 -11.04 17.73
C THR A 599 20.98 -10.92 19.24
N LEU A 600 22.13 -10.47 19.76
CA LEU A 600 22.33 -10.18 21.18
C LEU A 600 21.36 -9.11 21.67
N VAL A 601 21.33 -7.95 21.02
CA VAL A 601 20.46 -6.83 21.44
C VAL A 601 18.98 -7.22 21.38
N CYS A 602 18.55 -7.96 20.36
CA CYS A 602 17.18 -8.44 20.25
C CYS A 602 16.83 -9.48 21.32
N ASN A 603 17.75 -10.38 21.69
CA ASN A 603 17.51 -11.39 22.73
C ASN A 603 17.51 -10.77 24.14
N GLU A 604 18.33 -9.75 24.40
CA GLU A 604 18.37 -9.06 25.70
C GLU A 604 17.19 -8.10 25.87
N LEU A 605 16.90 -7.28 24.87
CA LEU A 605 15.85 -6.27 24.96
C LEU A 605 14.47 -6.82 24.59
N GLY A 606 14.39 -7.85 23.75
CA GLY A 606 13.14 -8.43 23.24
C GLY A 606 12.14 -8.83 24.34
N PRO A 607 12.54 -9.63 25.34
CA PRO A 607 11.68 -10.04 26.46
C PRO A 607 11.12 -8.87 27.26
N THR A 608 11.88 -7.77 27.37
CA THR A 608 11.43 -6.56 28.09
C THR A 608 10.33 -5.78 27.36
N VAL A 609 10.15 -6.03 26.06
CA VAL A 609 9.13 -5.38 25.21
C VAL A 609 7.96 -6.32 24.96
N PHE A 610 8.26 -7.60 24.74
CA PHE A 610 7.29 -8.61 24.33
C PHE A 610 7.29 -9.77 25.33
N PRO A 611 6.24 -9.89 26.17
CA PRO A 611 6.11 -11.01 27.10
C PRO A 611 6.04 -12.38 26.40
N ASP A 612 5.61 -12.41 25.15
CA ASP A 612 5.51 -13.61 24.30
C ASP A 612 6.78 -13.86 23.46
N PHE A 613 7.89 -13.16 23.73
CA PHE A 613 9.10 -13.21 22.90
C PHE A 613 9.62 -14.64 22.68
N GLU A 614 9.80 -15.40 23.76
CA GLU A 614 10.29 -16.78 23.69
C GLU A 614 9.32 -17.70 22.95
N LYS A 615 8.01 -17.53 23.18
CA LYS A 615 6.97 -18.30 22.49
C LYS A 615 6.96 -17.98 21.00
N PHE A 616 7.05 -16.72 20.61
CA PHE A 616 7.09 -16.28 19.21
C PHE A 616 8.37 -16.77 18.51
N SER A 617 9.52 -16.66 19.18
CA SER A 617 10.80 -17.15 18.68
C SER A 617 10.74 -18.67 18.50
N SER A 618 10.40 -19.44 19.55
CA SER A 618 10.34 -20.90 19.47
C SER A 618 9.27 -21.41 18.49
N SER A 619 8.03 -20.90 18.54
CA SER A 619 6.91 -21.47 17.75
C SER A 619 7.01 -21.21 16.25
N ASN A 620 7.50 -20.04 15.85
CA ASN A 620 7.61 -19.69 14.43
C ASN A 620 8.93 -20.18 13.81
N ILE A 621 9.92 -20.52 14.64
CA ILE A 621 11.20 -21.08 14.20
C ILE A 621 11.11 -22.63 14.18
N MET A 622 10.54 -23.28 15.21
CA MET A 622 10.37 -24.76 15.25
C MET A 622 9.33 -25.30 14.25
N LYS A 623 8.27 -24.56 13.94
CA LYS A 623 7.33 -24.96 12.87
C LYS A 623 7.97 -24.93 11.47
N SER A 624 9.09 -24.24 11.30
CA SER A 624 9.82 -24.28 10.03
C SER A 624 10.67 -25.55 9.86
N SER A 625 11.13 -26.14 10.97
CA SER A 625 11.89 -27.40 10.97
C SER A 625 11.01 -28.64 10.74
N THR A 626 9.81 -28.71 11.32
CA THR A 626 8.97 -29.92 11.21
C THR A 626 8.32 -30.11 9.84
N VAL A 627 8.09 -29.05 9.06
CA VAL A 627 7.46 -29.15 7.73
C VAL A 627 8.40 -29.80 6.71
N GLU A 628 9.71 -29.55 6.80
CA GLU A 628 10.70 -30.24 5.95
C GLU A 628 11.01 -31.66 6.44
N ASP A 629 11.01 -31.94 7.74
CA ASP A 629 11.24 -33.31 8.24
C ASP A 629 10.06 -34.24 7.90
N THR A 630 8.83 -33.74 7.95
CA THR A 630 7.65 -34.52 7.52
C THR A 630 7.66 -34.75 5.99
N GLN A 631 8.18 -33.79 5.20
CA GLN A 631 8.37 -33.96 3.76
C GLN A 631 9.51 -34.90 3.42
N LYS A 632 10.64 -34.85 4.14
CA LYS A 632 11.76 -35.80 3.99
C LYS A 632 11.37 -37.21 4.40
N ILE A 633 10.61 -37.40 5.48
CA ILE A 633 10.12 -38.71 5.91
C ILE A 633 9.12 -39.27 4.89
N ASN A 634 8.25 -38.44 4.31
CA ASN A 634 7.34 -38.86 3.24
C ASN A 634 8.05 -39.12 1.90
N GLU A 635 9.13 -38.41 1.57
CA GLU A 635 9.98 -38.72 0.42
C GLU A 635 10.81 -40.00 0.63
N LEU A 636 11.29 -40.26 1.84
CA LEU A 636 12.02 -41.49 2.21
C LEU A 636 11.09 -42.72 2.14
N ASN A 637 9.85 -42.59 2.62
CA ASN A 637 8.85 -43.66 2.58
C ASN A 637 8.35 -43.94 1.15
N ASN A 638 8.34 -42.93 0.28
CA ASN A 638 8.01 -43.10 -1.14
C ASN A 638 9.18 -43.65 -1.99
N THR A 639 10.42 -43.59 -1.49
CA THR A 639 11.60 -44.17 -2.17
C THR A 639 11.86 -45.65 -1.84
N LEU A 640 11.11 -46.24 -0.90
CA LEU A 640 11.22 -47.66 -0.52
C LEU A 640 10.36 -48.63 -1.38
N LYS A 641 9.73 -48.15 -2.46
CA LYS A 641 9.09 -49.02 -3.48
C LYS A 641 9.97 -49.16 -4.73
N VAL A 642 10.82 -50.19 -4.68
CA VAL A 642 11.47 -50.98 -5.75
C VAL A 642 11.32 -50.48 -7.21
N TYR A 643 12.46 -50.13 -7.86
CA TYR A 643 13.01 -50.67 -9.14
C TYR A 643 14.38 -50.01 -9.47
N PRO A 644 15.31 -50.65 -10.22
CA PRO A 644 16.75 -50.39 -10.12
C PRO A 644 17.34 -49.33 -11.09
N ASN A 645 18.40 -48.68 -10.59
CA ASN A 645 19.54 -48.01 -11.23
C ASN A 645 19.48 -47.58 -12.72
N ARG A 646 19.56 -46.26 -12.94
CA ARG A 646 20.42 -45.68 -14.00
C ARG A 646 20.87 -44.26 -13.64
N SER A 647 22.19 -44.08 -13.62
CA SER A 647 22.91 -42.88 -13.21
C SER A 647 22.69 -41.70 -14.18
N ARG A 648 22.08 -40.60 -13.70
CA ARG A 648 22.21 -39.26 -14.31
C ARG A 648 22.21 -38.17 -13.23
N SER A 649 23.30 -37.41 -13.24
CA SER A 649 23.57 -36.09 -12.67
C SER A 649 22.45 -35.44 -11.86
N ALA A 650 22.55 -35.52 -10.53
CA ALA A 650 21.68 -34.79 -9.61
C ALA A 650 22.04 -33.29 -9.63
N SER A 651 21.10 -32.46 -10.11
CA SER A 651 21.06 -31.05 -9.77
C SER A 651 20.10 -30.87 -8.60
N VAL A 652 20.64 -30.41 -7.47
CA VAL A 652 19.89 -30.23 -6.22
C VAL A 652 18.91 -29.08 -6.39
N SER A 653 17.62 -29.41 -6.46
CA SER A 653 16.49 -28.48 -6.55
C SER A 653 15.77 -28.43 -5.21
N SER A 654 16.10 -27.44 -4.37
CA SER A 654 15.40 -27.20 -3.10
C SER A 654 14.14 -26.34 -3.33
N GLY A 655 12.96 -26.90 -3.03
CA GLY A 655 11.65 -26.27 -3.15
C GLY A 655 11.38 -25.11 -2.17
N VAL A 656 10.32 -24.35 -2.45
CA VAL A 656 9.60 -23.37 -1.60
C VAL A 656 10.30 -22.04 -1.26
N SER A 657 10.28 -21.00 -2.12
CA SER A 657 11.08 -19.77 -1.97
C SER A 657 10.84 -18.87 -0.72
N ASN A 658 11.93 -18.36 -0.13
CA ASN A 658 11.98 -17.19 0.78
C ASN A 658 12.75 -16.05 0.09
N ALA A 659 11.99 -15.09 -0.40
CA ALA A 659 12.45 -14.02 -1.27
C ALA A 659 12.86 -12.73 -0.54
N LEU A 660 12.83 -12.74 0.79
CA LEU A 660 12.89 -11.55 1.63
C LEU A 660 14.12 -11.48 2.53
N SER A 661 14.84 -12.59 2.72
CA SER A 661 16.21 -12.59 3.23
C SER A 661 17.22 -12.08 2.18
N ARG A 662 16.79 -11.92 0.91
CA ARG A 662 17.64 -11.65 -0.25
C ARG A 662 17.73 -10.18 -0.70
N VAL A 663 17.60 -9.25 0.22
CA VAL A 663 17.27 -7.86 -0.13
C VAL A 663 18.24 -6.91 0.52
N ASN A 664 18.91 -6.05 -0.25
CA ASN A 664 19.61 -4.92 0.34
C ASN A 664 18.70 -3.75 0.61
N SER A 665 19.02 -3.07 1.69
CA SER A 665 18.28 -1.93 2.22
C SER A 665 18.29 -0.78 1.18
N ARG A 666 19.47 -0.38 0.66
CA ARG A 666 19.58 0.69 -0.36
C ARG A 666 19.29 0.23 -1.82
N GLY A 667 18.89 -1.02 -2.05
CA GLY A 667 18.80 -1.65 -3.39
C GLY A 667 17.44 -2.24 -3.78
N SER A 668 17.11 -2.19 -5.08
CA SER A 668 15.85 -2.69 -5.67
C SER A 668 15.58 -4.17 -5.38
N LEU A 669 14.37 -4.48 -4.86
CA LEU A 669 13.84 -5.80 -4.42
C LEU A 669 13.43 -6.76 -5.55
N THR A 670 13.96 -6.59 -6.75
CA THR A 670 13.43 -7.21 -7.97
C THR A 670 13.91 -8.67 -8.20
N ASP A 671 14.43 -9.39 -7.20
CA ASP A 671 15.36 -10.53 -7.42
C ASP A 671 14.93 -11.82 -6.72
N ILE A 672 14.04 -12.56 -7.36
CA ILE A 672 13.69 -13.92 -6.94
C ILE A 672 13.72 -14.75 -8.21
N PRO A 673 14.35 -15.93 -8.30
CA PRO A 673 14.20 -16.76 -9.48
C PRO A 673 12.75 -17.23 -9.72
N ILE A 674 12.42 -17.57 -10.96
CA ILE A 674 11.06 -17.65 -11.54
C ILE A 674 10.44 -19.04 -11.58
N PHE A 675 11.20 -20.12 -11.39
CA PHE A 675 10.67 -21.48 -11.43
C PHE A 675 10.95 -22.24 -10.13
N SER A 676 9.89 -22.41 -9.34
CA SER A 676 9.64 -23.59 -8.53
C SER A 676 8.15 -23.91 -8.71
N ASP A 677 7.78 -24.45 -9.87
CA ASP A 677 6.46 -25.03 -10.07
C ASP A 677 6.32 -26.22 -9.12
N GLY A 678 5.44 -26.06 -8.12
CA GLY A 678 4.68 -27.18 -7.58
C GLY A 678 3.34 -27.16 -8.26
N ARG A 679 3.02 -28.20 -9.05
CA ARG A 679 1.67 -28.44 -9.55
C ARG A 679 0.70 -28.36 -8.38
N ILE A 680 -0.30 -27.49 -8.50
CA ILE A 680 -1.47 -27.51 -7.64
C ILE A 680 -2.21 -28.81 -7.99
N ASN A 681 -2.11 -29.82 -7.13
CA ASN A 681 -3.15 -30.83 -7.04
C ASN A 681 -4.17 -30.29 -6.03
N ASP A 682 -5.39 -30.09 -6.49
CA ASP A 682 -6.55 -29.98 -5.64
C ASP A 682 -6.69 -31.27 -4.83
N SER A 683 -6.46 -31.16 -3.52
CA SER A 683 -6.96 -32.13 -2.55
C SER A 683 -7.53 -31.36 -1.36
N GLU A 684 -8.74 -30.84 -1.58
CA GLU A 684 -9.77 -30.80 -0.54
C GLU A 684 -10.05 -32.23 -0.08
N SER A 685 -9.51 -32.63 1.07
CA SER A 685 -10.02 -33.68 1.97
C SER A 685 -8.92 -34.14 2.92
N MET A 686 -8.95 -33.65 4.17
CA MET A 686 -8.52 -34.38 5.37
C MET A 686 -8.73 -33.49 6.59
N TYR A 687 -9.99 -33.33 7.01
CA TYR A 687 -10.41 -33.11 8.40
C TYR A 687 -11.92 -33.44 8.45
N SER A 688 -12.23 -34.73 8.36
CA SER A 688 -13.60 -35.28 8.50
C SER A 688 -13.65 -36.50 9.43
N GLU A 689 -12.58 -36.82 10.16
CA GLU A 689 -12.60 -37.93 11.13
C GLU A 689 -12.02 -37.45 12.45
N MET A 690 -12.90 -36.86 13.26
CA MET A 690 -12.89 -37.02 14.72
C MET A 690 -14.27 -36.57 15.23
N SER A 691 -15.30 -37.37 14.94
CA SER A 691 -16.55 -37.38 15.70
C SER A 691 -16.53 -38.63 16.56
N GLU A 692 -16.96 -38.47 17.81
CA GLU A 692 -17.03 -39.48 18.88
C GLU A 692 -15.75 -39.61 19.72
N ILE A 693 -15.68 -38.85 20.80
CA ILE A 693 -15.61 -39.35 22.19
C ILE A 693 -16.02 -38.20 23.13
N ASP A 694 -17.12 -38.46 23.83
CA ASP A 694 -17.63 -37.96 25.11
C ASP A 694 -17.37 -36.53 25.61
N ASP A 695 -18.50 -35.95 26.04
CA ASP A 695 -18.67 -34.78 26.89
C ASP A 695 -17.73 -34.80 28.10
N ASP A 696 -16.86 -33.79 28.19
CA ASP A 696 -16.62 -33.17 29.49
C ASP A 696 -16.36 -31.67 29.35
N HIS A 697 -17.15 -30.89 30.09
CA HIS A 697 -17.12 -29.44 30.09
C HIS A 697 -15.82 -28.94 30.74
N SER A 698 -14.95 -28.30 29.97
CA SER A 698 -14.03 -27.30 30.55
C SER A 698 -13.79 -26.12 29.61
N HIS A 699 -14.16 -24.95 30.11
CA HIS A 699 -13.92 -23.65 29.48
C HIS A 699 -12.40 -23.41 29.31
N LEU A 700 -11.91 -23.40 28.07
CA LEU A 700 -10.61 -22.81 27.73
C LEU A 700 -10.83 -21.43 27.08
N GLU A 701 -10.58 -20.41 27.88
CA GLU A 701 -10.68 -19.00 27.53
C GLU A 701 -9.75 -18.61 26.36
N VAL A 702 -10.34 -18.19 25.25
CA VAL A 702 -9.67 -17.39 24.22
C VAL A 702 -9.75 -15.92 24.66
N LYS A 703 -8.87 -15.47 25.58
CA LYS A 703 -8.88 -14.06 26.04
C LYS A 703 -7.54 -13.32 26.10
N GLU A 704 -6.38 -13.96 25.92
CA GLU A 704 -5.11 -13.28 26.21
C GLU A 704 -4.32 -12.67 25.03
N THR A 705 -4.58 -13.04 23.77
CA THR A 705 -3.79 -12.54 22.63
C THR A 705 -4.26 -11.20 22.07
N SER A 706 -5.58 -10.95 22.03
CA SER A 706 -6.16 -9.70 21.51
C SER A 706 -5.82 -8.48 22.40
N ALA A 707 -5.84 -8.68 23.74
CA ALA A 707 -5.45 -7.64 24.70
C ALA A 707 -3.99 -7.19 24.55
N LYS A 708 -3.07 -8.12 24.21
CA LYS A 708 -1.63 -7.83 24.07
C LYS A 708 -1.33 -7.04 22.79
N THR A 709 -1.96 -7.37 21.66
CA THR A 709 -1.80 -6.62 20.38
C THR A 709 -2.37 -5.21 20.48
N SER A 710 -3.54 -5.06 21.12
CA SER A 710 -4.18 -3.76 21.39
C SER A 710 -3.31 -2.87 22.31
N LYS A 711 -2.72 -3.45 23.37
CA LYS A 711 -1.82 -2.75 24.29
C LYS A 711 -0.52 -2.28 23.63
N ILE A 712 0.04 -3.05 22.69
CA ILE A 712 1.23 -2.66 21.93
C ILE A 712 0.90 -1.48 21.01
N ALA A 713 -0.23 -1.53 20.31
CA ALA A 713 -0.64 -0.47 19.41
C ALA A 713 -0.93 0.86 20.14
N SER A 714 -1.62 0.81 21.29
CA SER A 714 -1.93 2.00 22.09
C SER A 714 -0.67 2.67 22.66
N LEU A 715 0.28 1.88 23.18
CA LEU A 715 1.58 2.37 23.65
C LEU A 715 2.41 3.00 22.53
N VAL A 716 2.37 2.43 21.33
CA VAL A 716 3.04 2.99 20.15
C VAL A 716 2.46 4.35 19.80
N ARG A 717 1.15 4.55 19.90
CA ARG A 717 0.52 5.82 19.55
C ARG A 717 0.71 6.91 20.60
N GLU A 718 0.54 6.61 21.88
CA GLU A 718 0.59 7.61 22.95
C GLU A 718 1.93 8.37 22.94
N LYS A 719 3.02 7.63 22.67
CA LYS A 719 4.38 8.19 22.48
C LYS A 719 4.67 8.74 21.07
N TRP A 720 3.77 8.54 20.11
CA TRP A 720 3.86 9.19 18.80
C TRP A 720 3.32 10.62 18.84
N ASN A 721 2.18 10.81 19.50
CA ASN A 721 1.57 12.12 19.72
C ASN A 721 2.43 13.07 20.57
N SER A 722 3.39 12.54 21.35
CA SER A 722 4.37 13.36 22.07
C SER A 722 5.51 13.88 21.19
N HIS A 723 5.79 13.21 20.06
CA HIS A 723 6.87 13.58 19.13
C HIS A 723 6.40 14.65 18.13
N ASP A 724 5.16 14.55 17.63
CA ASP A 724 4.52 15.59 16.79
C ASP A 724 4.24 16.91 17.56
N LYS A 725 4.48 16.95 18.88
CA LYS A 725 4.42 18.17 19.69
C LYS A 725 5.80 18.82 19.90
N ALA A 726 6.87 18.13 19.51
CA ALA A 726 8.26 18.55 19.72
C ALA A 726 8.97 18.98 18.42
N ASP A 727 8.41 18.65 17.26
CA ASP A 727 8.79 19.12 15.91
C ASP A 727 7.66 19.96 15.29
#